data_AF-E6WRI5-F1
#
_entry.id   AF-E6WRI5-F1
#
_cell.length_a   1.000
_cell.length_b   1.000
_cell.length_c   1.000
_cell.angle_alpha   90.00
_cell.angle_beta   90.00
_cell.angle_gamma   90.00
#
_symmetry.space_group_name_H-M   'P 1'
#
loop_
_entity.id
_entity.type
_entity.pdbx_description
1 polymer ?
#
loop_
_entity_poly.entity_id
_entity_poly.type
_entity_poly.pdbx_seq_one_letter_code
_entity_poly.pdbx_strand_id
1 'polypeptide(L)'
;MATRPTPKPRKRSGASSFPGAPMKKRNGGGAAPGAARFDRPGATYQAGTTMNRILLVDLGERELKERQRLRARKQVLETMLENSPTTGGISVSQHDELVEITRTLESDVVADPFYRKVASTVTQRPWERLAGVAEDDDDDERTRPRHSKTDYVHMYGLIGSQRTPNIIRGLGPNEREIVGICGLLQLEGNTEPGRQGFVKKISAAQGEYREYRELFDAAFEYLDQKYAVALRSQVQARLVDAAIYGVIDRGDGKSGEPAPAPGDRVAVLSGRNVAAVVRKLAGEGVSANDPWLASRIENAYEMQSGAVNGAPPSSLEIPLPDLEEATDVEIVRENLEAAQAIYFAYQLEEARLPQVVERIVELFRAGLLPLSYGKTGDYLYDYYKKSAERITEGERRDLYMRAFGAPGGDPSLNQPNREFADLWLRFISAVSAFGRQLSVDRMFRSQVPLSVSQEQVRKAARDLAASLSRNCYGIAYQFSKELKTLIIEYRDLLSDPEIRGAFGARDMWQVIDQVNANYLGGARNSHRYRTQARAGAVVIAWLARNHQRLTNRFDEVIHTGALTNPQLRGSERPMEDPTDWDLLQACEQWLAVGGVQDNRIEEYAQPVESPTITSKPIEMPQIARDILDSAGIGLPSF
;
A
#
# COMPACT_ATOMS: atom_id res chain seq x y z
N MET A 1 41.34 -42.44 40.95
CA MET A 1 40.45 -42.34 42.13
C MET A 1 39.21 -41.57 41.66
N ALA A 2 38.15 -42.25 41.23
CA ALA A 2 37.06 -42.81 42.07
C ALA A 2 36.28 -41.66 42.77
N THR A 3 34.97 -41.48 42.66
CA THR A 3 33.88 -42.39 42.27
C THR A 3 32.54 -41.60 42.19
N ARG A 4 31.67 -42.02 41.27
CA ARG A 4 30.19 -41.86 41.29
C ARG A 4 29.60 -42.44 42.59
N PRO A 5 28.37 -42.09 43.05
CA PRO A 5 27.18 -42.78 42.50
C PRO A 5 25.81 -42.06 42.58
N THR A 6 24.92 -42.45 41.67
CA THR A 6 23.44 -42.50 41.83
C THR A 6 23.04 -43.82 42.52
N PRO A 7 21.86 -43.95 43.16
CA PRO A 7 20.72 -44.59 42.45
C PRO A 7 19.28 -44.21 42.86
N LYS A 8 18.38 -44.48 41.89
CA LYS A 8 16.90 -44.70 41.82
C LYS A 8 16.25 -45.59 42.95
N PRO A 9 15.00 -46.14 42.82
CA PRO A 9 13.63 -45.59 42.59
C PRO A 9 12.53 -46.31 43.48
N ARG A 10 11.23 -45.99 43.34
CA ARG A 10 10.07 -46.93 43.49
C ARG A 10 8.74 -46.24 43.07
N LYS A 11 7.99 -46.70 42.03
CA LYS A 11 6.95 -47.78 41.98
C LYS A 11 5.79 -47.50 42.94
N ARG A 12 4.51 -47.40 42.55
CA ARG A 12 3.55 -48.36 41.91
C ARG A 12 2.18 -47.59 41.87
N SER A 13 1.10 -47.89 41.13
CA SER A 13 0.64 -49.05 40.36
C SER A 13 -0.75 -48.75 39.78
N GLY A 14 -1.05 -49.34 38.60
CA GLY A 14 -2.35 -49.86 38.12
C GLY A 14 -3.50 -48.88 37.84
N ALA A 15 -4.48 -49.16 37.00
CA ALA A 15 -4.73 -50.22 36.01
C ALA A 15 -6.10 -49.88 35.37
N SER A 16 -6.32 -50.24 34.09
CA SER A 16 -7.63 -50.41 33.39
C SER A 16 -8.58 -49.20 33.39
N SER A 17 -9.48 -48.92 32.44
CA SER A 17 -10.00 -49.55 31.22
C SER A 17 -10.91 -48.48 30.59
N PHE A 18 -10.99 -48.46 29.25
CA PHE A 18 -12.09 -47.83 28.46
C PHE A 18 -13.49 -48.30 28.92
N PRO A 19 -14.63 -47.78 28.37
CA PRO A 19 -14.90 -46.56 27.59
C PRO A 19 -16.17 -45.83 28.12
N GLY A 20 -16.65 -44.79 27.42
CA GLY A 20 -18.09 -44.52 27.37
C GLY A 20 -18.49 -43.06 27.52
N ALA A 21 -18.87 -42.45 26.40
CA ALA A 21 -19.77 -41.29 26.40
C ALA A 21 -21.09 -41.64 27.11
N PRO A 22 -21.80 -40.63 27.64
CA PRO A 22 -23.16 -40.48 27.14
C PRO A 22 -23.59 -39.02 26.91
N MET A 23 -24.07 -38.79 25.69
CA MET A 23 -25.38 -38.24 25.35
C MET A 23 -26.22 -37.52 26.44
N LYS A 24 -26.66 -36.31 26.05
CA LYS A 24 -28.05 -35.80 26.07
C LYS A 24 -28.71 -35.52 27.44
N LYS A 25 -29.05 -34.24 27.71
CA LYS A 25 -30.43 -33.70 27.55
C LYS A 25 -30.61 -32.26 28.07
N ARG A 26 -31.37 -31.52 27.24
CA ARG A 26 -32.47 -30.57 27.55
C ARG A 26 -32.17 -29.22 28.20
N ASN A 27 -32.30 -28.21 27.33
CA ASN A 27 -33.32 -27.15 27.33
C ASN A 27 -33.61 -26.36 28.62
N GLY A 28 -33.27 -25.08 28.52
CA GLY A 28 -34.03 -23.89 28.95
C GLY A 28 -33.23 -22.69 28.43
N GLY A 29 -33.65 -21.89 27.47
CA GLY A 29 -34.92 -21.17 27.42
C GLY A 29 -34.65 -19.72 27.84
N GLY A 30 -34.39 -18.83 26.87
CA GLY A 30 -34.16 -17.41 27.11
C GLY A 30 -33.87 -16.67 25.81
N ALA A 31 -34.87 -15.95 25.32
CA ALA A 31 -34.92 -15.29 24.01
C ALA A 31 -34.20 -13.92 23.99
N ALA A 32 -33.65 -13.56 22.82
CA ALA A 32 -33.47 -12.18 22.38
C ALA A 32 -33.64 -12.09 20.84
N PRO A 33 -34.09 -10.95 20.29
CA PRO A 33 -34.92 -10.90 19.08
C PRO A 33 -34.18 -10.43 17.82
N GLY A 34 -34.78 -10.72 16.66
CA GLY A 34 -34.69 -9.84 15.48
C GLY A 34 -33.75 -10.26 14.35
N ALA A 35 -34.01 -11.40 13.69
CA ALA A 35 -33.52 -11.64 12.32
C ALA A 35 -34.73 -11.71 11.38
N ALA A 36 -34.79 -10.80 10.42
CA ALA A 36 -35.84 -10.73 9.42
C ALA A 36 -35.88 -12.00 8.56
N ARG A 37 -37.10 -12.49 8.36
CA ARG A 37 -37.46 -13.71 7.64
C ARG A 37 -37.24 -13.54 6.13
N PHE A 38 -36.56 -14.50 5.51
CA PHE A 38 -36.73 -14.81 4.08
C PHE A 38 -37.67 -16.02 3.98
N ASP A 39 -38.92 -15.76 3.63
CA ASP A 39 -39.88 -16.81 3.25
C ASP A 39 -39.60 -17.27 1.80
N ARG A 40 -39.45 -18.59 1.62
CA ARG A 40 -39.49 -19.27 0.32
C ARG A 40 -40.94 -19.67 0.00
N PRO A 41 -41.24 -19.93 -1.28
CA PRO A 41 -41.90 -21.20 -1.58
C PRO A 41 -41.12 -22.06 -2.59
N GLY A 42 -41.39 -23.36 -2.49
CA GLY A 42 -40.58 -24.47 -3.01
C GLY A 42 -40.41 -24.58 -4.53
N ALA A 43 -39.20 -24.94 -4.92
CA ALA A 43 -38.93 -25.85 -6.03
C ALA A 43 -37.89 -26.87 -5.54
N THR A 44 -38.16 -28.15 -5.72
CA THR A 44 -37.29 -29.26 -5.30
C THR A 44 -36.12 -29.35 -6.27
N TYR A 45 -34.99 -28.71 -5.93
CA TYR A 45 -33.78 -28.74 -6.74
C TYR A 45 -33.03 -30.06 -6.54
N GLN A 46 -32.91 -30.85 -7.62
CA GLN A 46 -31.92 -31.93 -7.68
C GLN A 46 -30.53 -31.31 -7.80
N ALA A 47 -29.72 -31.43 -6.75
CA ALA A 47 -28.32 -31.04 -6.78
C ALA A 47 -27.54 -32.01 -7.67
N GLY A 48 -26.87 -31.51 -8.71
CA GLY A 48 -25.92 -32.32 -9.49
C GLY A 48 -25.80 -32.04 -10.99
N THR A 49 -26.39 -31.00 -11.56
CA THR A 49 -26.18 -30.65 -12.97
C THR A 49 -24.83 -29.94 -13.14
N THR A 50 -23.88 -30.58 -13.83
CA THR A 50 -22.65 -29.91 -14.30
C THR A 50 -23.01 -28.83 -15.32
N MET A 51 -22.81 -27.57 -14.96
CA MET A 51 -22.96 -26.46 -15.90
C MET A 51 -21.64 -26.28 -16.67
N ASN A 52 -21.66 -26.52 -17.99
CA ASN A 52 -20.51 -26.30 -18.87
C ASN A 52 -20.29 -24.80 -19.13
N ARG A 53 -19.85 -24.06 -18.09
CA ARG A 53 -19.58 -22.61 -18.15
C ARG A 53 -18.18 -22.31 -17.64
N ILE A 54 -17.50 -21.38 -18.30
CA ILE A 54 -16.16 -20.92 -17.91
C ILE A 54 -16.28 -19.63 -17.11
N LEU A 55 -15.88 -19.67 -15.84
CA LEU A 55 -15.74 -18.52 -14.98
C LEU A 55 -14.31 -17.99 -15.06
N LEU A 56 -14.16 -16.73 -15.50
CA LEU A 56 -12.86 -16.07 -15.62
C LEU A 56 -12.52 -15.33 -14.32
N VAL A 57 -11.68 -15.95 -13.51
CA VAL A 57 -11.37 -15.46 -12.15
C VAL A 57 -10.64 -14.12 -12.19
N ASP A 58 -9.67 -13.97 -13.08
CA ASP A 58 -8.86 -12.76 -13.21
C ASP A 58 -9.70 -11.53 -13.59
N LEU A 59 -10.69 -11.70 -14.48
CA LEU A 59 -11.63 -10.63 -14.82
C LEU A 59 -12.67 -10.40 -13.72
N GLY A 60 -13.11 -11.46 -13.04
CA GLY A 60 -14.04 -11.38 -11.92
C GLY A 60 -13.46 -10.62 -10.72
N GLU A 61 -12.21 -10.92 -10.35
CA GLU A 61 -11.49 -10.25 -9.25
C GLU A 61 -11.26 -8.77 -9.53
N ARG A 62 -10.87 -8.41 -10.76
CA ARG A 62 -10.67 -7.01 -11.16
C ARG A 62 -11.95 -6.20 -11.07
N GLU A 63 -13.05 -6.76 -11.56
CA GLU A 63 -14.38 -6.15 -11.46
C GLU A 63 -14.84 -5.98 -10.02
N LEU A 64 -14.61 -7.00 -9.18
CA LEU A 64 -14.92 -6.93 -7.76
C LEU A 64 -14.14 -5.81 -7.08
N LYS A 65 -12.83 -5.72 -7.33
CA LYS A 65 -11.94 -4.70 -6.77
C LYS A 65 -12.36 -3.29 -7.21
N GLU A 66 -12.72 -3.11 -8.47
CA GLU A 66 -13.16 -1.81 -8.97
C GLU A 66 -14.53 -1.41 -8.38
N ARG A 67 -15.48 -2.35 -8.30
CA ARG A 67 -16.77 -2.09 -7.62
C ARG A 67 -16.59 -1.76 -6.13
N GLN A 68 -15.65 -2.41 -5.43
CA GLN A 68 -15.31 -2.06 -4.05
C GLN A 68 -14.72 -0.64 -3.94
N ARG A 69 -13.83 -0.26 -4.86
CA ARG A 69 -13.29 1.10 -4.95
C ARG A 69 -14.38 2.14 -5.17
N LEU A 70 -15.31 1.87 -6.09
CA LEU A 70 -16.45 2.73 -6.37
C LEU A 70 -17.39 2.86 -5.16
N ARG A 71 -17.65 1.77 -4.42
CA ARG A 71 -18.42 1.81 -3.16
C ARG A 71 -17.76 2.68 -2.10
N ALA A 72 -16.44 2.53 -1.91
CA ALA A 72 -15.68 3.36 -0.97
C ALA A 72 -15.73 4.85 -1.38
N ARG A 73 -15.60 5.14 -2.68
CA ARG A 73 -15.70 6.51 -3.20
C ARG A 73 -17.09 7.10 -3.02
N LYS A 74 -18.15 6.33 -3.29
CA LYS A 74 -19.55 6.70 -3.02
C LYS A 74 -19.74 7.09 -1.55
N GLN A 75 -19.26 6.25 -0.62
CA GLN A 75 -19.37 6.52 0.82
C GLN A 75 -18.68 7.82 1.25
N VAL A 76 -17.50 8.14 0.67
CA VAL A 76 -16.82 9.42 0.92
C VAL A 76 -17.65 10.61 0.42
N LEU A 77 -18.24 10.51 -0.78
CA LEU A 77 -19.06 11.59 -1.34
C LEU A 77 -20.39 11.76 -0.57
N GLU A 78 -21.01 10.66 -0.14
CA GLU A 78 -22.22 10.66 0.70
C GLU A 78 -21.94 11.29 2.07
N THR A 79 -20.85 10.92 2.73
CA THR A 79 -20.46 11.53 4.01
C THR A 79 -20.12 13.03 3.88
N MET A 80 -19.58 13.47 2.74
CA MET A 80 -19.39 14.90 2.46
C MET A 80 -20.72 15.63 2.24
N LEU A 81 -21.70 14.98 1.62
CA LEU A 81 -23.05 15.50 1.42
C LEU A 81 -23.83 15.59 2.74
N GLU A 82 -23.76 14.56 3.59
CA GLU A 82 -24.38 14.54 4.91
C GLU A 82 -23.79 15.60 5.86
N ASN A 83 -22.49 15.87 5.74
CA ASN A 83 -21.79 16.91 6.51
C ASN A 83 -21.79 18.29 5.84
N SER A 84 -22.67 18.52 4.85
CA SER A 84 -22.79 19.80 4.12
C SER A 84 -22.75 21.08 4.96
N PRO A 85 -23.33 21.18 6.18
CA PRO A 85 -23.22 22.39 7.00
C PRO A 85 -21.81 22.68 7.52
N THR A 86 -20.93 21.69 7.61
CA THR A 86 -19.56 21.81 8.14
C THR A 86 -18.51 21.85 7.02
N THR A 87 -18.75 21.17 5.90
CA THR A 87 -17.79 21.01 4.80
C THR A 87 -18.04 21.94 3.60
N GLY A 88 -19.14 22.69 3.61
CA GLY A 88 -19.53 23.55 2.47
C GLY A 88 -20.25 22.79 1.34
N GLY A 89 -20.63 21.52 1.57
CA GLY A 89 -21.31 20.68 0.59
C GLY A 89 -20.38 20.09 -0.48
N ILE A 90 -20.96 19.39 -1.45
CA ILE A 90 -20.24 18.83 -2.60
C ILE A 90 -20.34 19.77 -3.81
N SER A 91 -19.28 19.84 -4.60
CA SER A 91 -19.29 20.58 -5.88
C SER A 91 -20.23 19.93 -6.91
N VAL A 92 -20.65 20.70 -7.93
CA VAL A 92 -21.48 20.18 -9.04
C VAL A 92 -20.83 18.96 -9.71
N SER A 93 -19.52 19.01 -9.96
CA SER A 93 -18.77 17.88 -10.52
C SER A 93 -18.74 16.65 -9.60
N GLN A 94 -18.71 16.84 -8.27
CA GLN A 94 -18.75 15.73 -7.31
C GLN A 94 -20.16 15.15 -7.16
N HIS A 95 -21.18 15.98 -7.34
CA HIS A 95 -22.56 15.51 -7.41
C HIS A 95 -22.79 14.67 -8.67
N ASP A 96 -22.30 15.13 -9.82
CA ASP A 96 -22.35 14.36 -11.08
C ASP A 96 -21.55 13.05 -10.96
N GLU A 97 -20.37 13.09 -10.31
CA GLU A 97 -19.57 11.90 -9.99
C GLU A 97 -20.38 10.90 -9.13
N LEU A 98 -21.07 11.37 -8.08
CA LEU A 98 -21.89 10.52 -7.20
C LEU A 98 -23.05 9.84 -7.95
N VAL A 99 -23.72 10.58 -8.84
CA VAL A 99 -24.79 10.04 -9.70
C VAL A 99 -24.23 8.97 -10.61
N GLU A 100 -23.08 9.20 -11.24
CA GLU A 100 -22.47 8.25 -12.17
C GLU A 100 -21.96 6.98 -11.47
N ILE A 101 -21.35 7.13 -10.29
CA ILE A 101 -20.92 5.99 -9.47
C ILE A 101 -22.13 5.17 -9.04
N THR A 102 -23.20 5.82 -8.60
CA THR A 102 -24.42 5.13 -8.16
C THR A 102 -25.07 4.37 -9.33
N ARG A 103 -25.19 5.03 -10.49
CA ARG A 103 -25.67 4.39 -11.73
C ARG A 103 -24.82 3.18 -12.11
N THR A 104 -23.50 3.29 -12.03
CA THR A 104 -22.58 2.19 -12.36
C THR A 104 -22.75 1.01 -11.40
N LEU A 105 -22.84 1.26 -10.10
CA LEU A 105 -23.00 0.24 -9.07
C LEU A 105 -24.36 -0.47 -9.13
N GLU A 106 -25.41 0.24 -9.53
CA GLU A 106 -26.77 -0.28 -9.70
C GLU A 106 -26.98 -0.99 -11.05
N SER A 107 -26.07 -0.78 -12.02
CA SER A 107 -26.12 -1.43 -13.33
C SER A 107 -25.35 -2.75 -13.39
N ASP A 108 -25.76 -3.62 -14.30
CA ASP A 108 -25.05 -4.86 -14.69
C ASP A 108 -23.90 -4.63 -15.68
N VAL A 109 -23.49 -3.36 -15.87
CA VAL A 109 -22.38 -3.00 -16.76
C VAL A 109 -21.05 -3.29 -16.05
N VAL A 110 -20.08 -3.87 -16.77
CA VAL A 110 -18.70 -4.06 -16.29
C VAL A 110 -18.16 -2.72 -15.79
N ALA A 111 -17.71 -2.61 -14.55
CA ALA A 111 -17.06 -1.43 -13.99
C ALA A 111 -15.60 -1.29 -14.45
N ASP A 112 -14.86 -2.39 -14.63
CA ASP A 112 -13.42 -2.41 -14.92
C ASP A 112 -13.04 -1.61 -16.20
N PRO A 113 -12.36 -0.46 -16.07
CA PRO A 113 -11.94 0.37 -17.20
C PRO A 113 -10.96 -0.35 -18.13
N PHE A 114 -10.17 -1.31 -17.62
CA PHE A 114 -9.26 -2.10 -18.43
C PHE A 114 -10.02 -2.97 -19.44
N TYR A 115 -10.97 -3.77 -18.95
CA TYR A 115 -11.77 -4.64 -19.81
C TYR A 115 -12.59 -3.82 -20.82
N ARG A 116 -13.24 -2.73 -20.38
CA ARG A 116 -14.00 -1.83 -21.27
C ARG A 116 -13.15 -1.36 -22.45
N LYS A 117 -11.90 -0.96 -22.17
CA LYS A 117 -10.98 -0.44 -23.19
C LYS A 117 -10.49 -1.52 -24.13
N VAL A 118 -10.20 -2.72 -23.63
CA VAL A 118 -9.81 -3.87 -24.46
C VAL A 118 -10.97 -4.28 -25.36
N ALA A 119 -12.16 -4.52 -24.79
CA ALA A 119 -13.33 -4.95 -25.54
C ALA A 119 -13.74 -3.96 -26.63
N SER A 120 -13.77 -2.65 -26.32
CA SER A 120 -14.08 -1.61 -27.31
C SER A 120 -13.04 -1.51 -28.44
N THR A 121 -11.75 -1.70 -28.12
CA THR A 121 -10.67 -1.65 -29.11
C THR A 121 -10.70 -2.87 -30.02
N VAL A 122 -10.88 -4.08 -29.46
CA VAL A 122 -10.89 -5.33 -30.22
C VAL A 122 -12.12 -5.43 -31.13
N THR A 123 -13.29 -5.03 -30.63
CA THR A 123 -14.55 -5.05 -31.40
C THR A 123 -14.74 -3.85 -32.32
N GLN A 124 -13.88 -2.82 -32.21
CA GLN A 124 -14.00 -1.54 -32.91
C GLN A 124 -15.35 -0.84 -32.69
N ARG A 125 -15.98 -1.07 -31.54
CA ARG A 125 -17.27 -0.47 -31.14
C ARG A 125 -17.09 0.30 -29.83
N PRO A 126 -17.70 1.50 -29.70
CA PRO A 126 -17.69 2.21 -28.42
C PRO A 126 -18.38 1.39 -27.33
N TRP A 127 -17.90 1.50 -26.10
CA TRP A 127 -18.36 0.67 -24.98
C TRP A 127 -19.86 0.83 -24.72
N GLU A 128 -20.39 2.02 -24.92
CA GLU A 128 -21.80 2.37 -24.72
C GLU A 128 -22.73 1.54 -25.63
N ARG A 129 -22.27 1.20 -26.84
CA ARG A 129 -22.98 0.32 -27.78
C ARG A 129 -22.84 -1.17 -27.43
N LEU A 130 -21.75 -1.57 -26.78
CA LEU A 130 -21.55 -2.94 -26.31
C LEU A 130 -22.36 -3.20 -25.03
N ALA A 131 -22.45 -2.20 -24.16
CA ALA A 131 -23.20 -2.22 -22.91
C ALA A 131 -24.73 -2.08 -23.10
N GLY A 132 -25.21 -1.80 -24.33
CA GLY A 132 -26.62 -1.63 -24.63
C GLY A 132 -27.23 -0.32 -24.10
N VAL A 133 -26.40 0.70 -23.83
CA VAL A 133 -26.80 1.97 -23.20
C VAL A 133 -27.22 3.03 -24.25
N ALA A 134 -26.83 2.87 -25.51
CA ALA A 134 -27.27 3.75 -26.60
C ALA A 134 -28.61 3.28 -27.21
N GLU A 135 -29.53 4.21 -27.47
CA GLU A 135 -30.74 3.97 -28.27
C GLU A 135 -30.34 3.79 -29.74
N ASP A 136 -30.75 2.67 -30.35
CA ASP A 136 -30.52 2.38 -31.76
C ASP A 136 -31.52 3.19 -32.61
N ASP A 137 -31.11 4.33 -33.16
CA ASP A 137 -31.91 5.12 -34.11
C ASP A 137 -31.81 4.61 -35.57
N ASP A 138 -30.91 3.66 -35.86
CA ASP A 138 -30.68 3.10 -37.20
C ASP A 138 -30.40 1.59 -37.11
N ASP A 139 -31.38 0.73 -37.41
CA ASP A 139 -31.19 -0.44 -38.31
C ASP A 139 -32.41 -1.38 -38.36
N ASP A 140 -32.76 -1.73 -39.60
CA ASP A 140 -33.83 -2.59 -40.10
C ASP A 140 -33.96 -3.96 -39.37
N GLU A 141 -35.06 -4.13 -38.63
CA GLU A 141 -35.37 -5.21 -37.68
C GLU A 141 -35.57 -6.60 -38.33
N ARG A 142 -35.41 -6.73 -39.66
CA ARG A 142 -35.82 -7.93 -40.42
C ARG A 142 -34.70 -8.92 -40.75
N THR A 143 -33.42 -8.59 -40.55
CA THR A 143 -32.32 -9.42 -41.10
C THR A 143 -31.23 -9.86 -40.13
N ARG A 144 -31.28 -9.48 -38.84
CA ARG A 144 -30.27 -9.93 -37.85
C ARG A 144 -30.87 -10.96 -36.88
N PRO A 145 -30.16 -12.05 -36.56
CA PRO A 145 -30.57 -12.95 -35.49
C PRO A 145 -30.61 -12.14 -34.18
N ARG A 146 -31.66 -12.33 -33.36
CA ARG A 146 -31.79 -11.74 -32.01
C ARG A 146 -30.58 -12.14 -31.15
N HIS A 147 -29.49 -11.40 -31.23
CA HIS A 147 -28.36 -11.49 -30.31
C HIS A 147 -28.59 -10.49 -29.17
N SER A 148 -28.25 -10.90 -27.95
CA SER A 148 -28.54 -10.17 -26.72
C SER A 148 -27.94 -8.76 -26.78
N LYS A 149 -28.65 -7.75 -26.26
CA LYS A 149 -28.27 -6.33 -26.26
C LYS A 149 -26.97 -6.00 -25.46
N THR A 150 -26.22 -7.02 -25.04
CA THR A 150 -25.07 -6.99 -24.10
C THR A 150 -23.94 -7.94 -24.54
N ASP A 151 -23.72 -8.06 -25.85
CA ASP A 151 -22.63 -8.87 -26.41
C ASP A 151 -21.27 -8.46 -25.82
N TYR A 152 -20.50 -9.44 -25.33
CA TYR A 152 -19.18 -9.27 -24.71
C TYR A 152 -19.13 -8.53 -23.36
N VAL A 153 -20.27 -8.16 -22.78
CA VAL A 153 -20.33 -7.62 -21.41
C VAL A 153 -20.21 -8.78 -20.43
N HIS A 154 -19.15 -8.78 -19.64
CA HIS A 154 -18.99 -9.76 -18.58
C HIS A 154 -19.71 -9.32 -17.30
N MET A 155 -20.13 -10.27 -16.49
CA MET A 155 -20.62 -9.97 -15.15
C MET A 155 -19.93 -10.90 -14.17
N TYR A 156 -19.06 -10.31 -13.34
CA TYR A 156 -18.24 -11.03 -12.36
C TYR A 156 -17.45 -12.23 -12.96
N GLY A 157 -16.97 -12.09 -14.21
CA GLY A 157 -16.16 -13.12 -14.89
C GLY A 157 -16.92 -14.05 -15.84
N LEU A 158 -18.26 -13.96 -15.94
CA LEU A 158 -19.04 -14.68 -16.96
C LEU A 158 -19.30 -13.77 -18.16
N ILE A 159 -18.82 -14.14 -19.35
CA ILE A 159 -18.89 -13.30 -20.55
C ILE A 159 -20.14 -13.62 -21.38
N GLY A 160 -20.85 -12.58 -21.83
CA GLY A 160 -21.67 -12.58 -23.05
C GLY A 160 -22.50 -13.85 -23.28
N SER A 161 -22.05 -14.70 -24.22
CA SER A 161 -22.73 -15.91 -24.70
C SER A 161 -23.09 -16.90 -23.58
N GLN A 162 -22.30 -16.92 -22.51
CA GLN A 162 -22.52 -17.76 -21.32
C GLN A 162 -23.66 -17.25 -20.42
N ARG A 163 -24.16 -16.04 -20.68
CA ARG A 163 -25.31 -15.43 -19.99
C ARG A 163 -26.64 -15.77 -20.67
N THR A 164 -26.63 -16.38 -21.86
CA THR A 164 -27.84 -16.74 -22.59
C THR A 164 -28.26 -18.20 -22.36
N PRO A 165 -29.57 -18.51 -22.35
CA PRO A 165 -30.08 -19.86 -22.06
C PRO A 165 -29.78 -20.90 -23.16
N ASN A 166 -29.46 -20.47 -24.38
CA ASN A 166 -28.96 -21.36 -25.43
C ASN A 166 -27.43 -21.49 -25.28
N ILE A 167 -27.01 -22.28 -24.29
CA ILE A 167 -25.61 -22.46 -23.92
C ILE A 167 -24.83 -23.04 -25.11
N ILE A 168 -24.05 -22.19 -25.79
CA ILE A 168 -22.91 -22.65 -26.57
C ILE A 168 -21.90 -23.18 -25.55
N ARG A 169 -21.37 -24.40 -25.75
CA ARG A 169 -20.35 -24.97 -24.86
C ARG A 169 -19.10 -24.08 -24.89
N GLY A 170 -18.72 -23.51 -23.75
CA GLY A 170 -17.51 -22.70 -23.61
C GLY A 170 -17.65 -21.25 -24.13
N LEU A 171 -16.52 -20.56 -24.23
CA LEU A 171 -16.45 -19.20 -24.79
C LEU A 171 -16.54 -19.23 -26.32
N GLY A 172 -17.28 -18.29 -26.91
CA GLY A 172 -17.32 -18.10 -28.36
C GLY A 172 -15.98 -17.59 -28.92
N PRO A 173 -15.74 -17.68 -30.25
CA PRO A 173 -14.43 -17.34 -30.85
C PRO A 173 -13.98 -15.91 -30.55
N ASN A 174 -14.89 -14.93 -30.64
CA ASN A 174 -14.58 -13.53 -30.35
C ASN A 174 -14.38 -13.27 -28.85
N GLU A 175 -15.02 -14.06 -27.99
CA GLU A 175 -14.85 -13.98 -26.53
C GLU A 175 -13.48 -14.53 -26.13
N ARG A 176 -13.05 -15.65 -26.73
CA ARG A 176 -11.70 -16.19 -26.54
C ARG A 176 -10.62 -15.21 -26.98
N GLU A 177 -10.83 -14.46 -28.08
CA GLU A 177 -9.91 -13.40 -28.51
C GLU A 177 -9.81 -12.29 -27.46
N ILE A 178 -10.93 -11.78 -26.96
CA ILE A 178 -10.92 -10.75 -25.90
C ILE A 178 -10.22 -11.27 -24.63
N VAL A 179 -10.55 -12.49 -24.18
CA VAL A 179 -9.96 -13.08 -22.98
C VAL A 179 -8.47 -13.36 -23.14
N GLY A 180 -8.05 -13.88 -24.30
CA GLY A 180 -6.65 -14.12 -24.61
C GLY A 180 -5.84 -12.84 -24.64
N ILE A 181 -6.36 -11.78 -25.26
CA ILE A 181 -5.72 -10.45 -25.27
C ILE A 181 -5.63 -9.87 -23.84
N CYS A 182 -6.71 -9.96 -23.06
CA CYS A 182 -6.69 -9.56 -21.65
C CYS A 182 -5.61 -10.33 -20.87
N GLY A 183 -5.49 -11.64 -21.09
CA GLY A 183 -4.49 -12.50 -20.45
C GLY A 183 -3.05 -12.12 -20.82
N LEU A 184 -2.77 -11.87 -22.11
CA LEU A 184 -1.46 -11.43 -22.59
C LEU A 184 -1.06 -10.07 -22.01
N LEU A 185 -1.99 -9.11 -21.98
CA LEU A 185 -1.75 -7.79 -21.41
C LEU A 185 -1.50 -7.86 -19.90
N GLN A 186 -2.23 -8.71 -19.17
CA GLN A 186 -1.99 -8.95 -17.75
C GLN A 186 -0.64 -9.61 -17.49
N LEU A 187 -0.24 -10.57 -18.33
CA LEU A 187 1.06 -11.25 -18.21
C LEU A 187 2.23 -10.27 -18.35
N GLU A 188 2.07 -9.24 -19.17
CA GLU A 188 3.07 -8.18 -19.39
C GLU A 188 2.97 -6.99 -18.42
N GLY A 189 2.04 -7.04 -17.45
CA GLY A 189 1.79 -5.93 -16.53
C GLY A 189 1.12 -4.71 -17.18
N ASN A 190 0.62 -4.84 -18.40
CA ASN A 190 -0.01 -3.77 -19.17
C ASN A 190 -1.49 -3.65 -18.85
N THR A 191 -1.83 -3.20 -17.64
CA THR A 191 -3.22 -3.20 -17.14
C THR A 191 -3.86 -1.82 -16.97
N GLU A 192 -3.14 -0.74 -17.28
CA GLU A 192 -3.59 0.64 -17.11
C GLU A 192 -4.13 1.23 -18.43
N PRO A 193 -5.45 1.46 -18.57
CA PRO A 193 -6.04 1.94 -19.82
C PRO A 193 -5.70 3.40 -20.15
N GLY A 194 -5.34 4.22 -19.15
CA GLY A 194 -4.99 5.65 -19.32
C GLY A 194 -3.57 5.91 -19.81
N ARG A 195 -2.71 4.88 -19.86
CA ARG A 195 -1.30 5.05 -20.23
C ARG A 195 -1.14 5.34 -21.73
N GLN A 196 -0.29 6.29 -22.08
CA GLN A 196 0.01 6.60 -23.48
C GLN A 196 0.55 5.34 -24.19
N GLY A 197 -0.04 5.01 -25.35
CA GLY A 197 0.33 3.81 -26.11
C GLY A 197 -0.40 2.52 -25.70
N PHE A 198 -1.35 2.55 -24.77
CA PHE A 198 -2.12 1.36 -24.39
C PHE A 198 -2.80 0.67 -25.58
N VAL A 199 -3.41 1.44 -26.50
CA VAL A 199 -4.03 0.91 -27.72
C VAL A 199 -3.01 0.21 -28.64
N LYS A 200 -1.75 0.70 -28.69
CA LYS A 200 -0.69 0.03 -29.45
C LYS A 200 -0.35 -1.33 -28.84
N LYS A 201 -0.35 -1.42 -27.50
CA LYS A 201 -0.13 -2.68 -26.77
C LYS A 201 -1.29 -3.67 -26.98
N ILE A 202 -2.54 -3.19 -26.99
CA ILE A 202 -3.70 -4.03 -27.37
C ILE A 202 -3.49 -4.60 -28.78
N SER A 203 -3.07 -3.76 -29.73
CA SER A 203 -2.84 -4.20 -31.11
C SER A 203 -1.72 -5.24 -31.22
N ALA A 204 -0.64 -5.09 -30.44
CA ALA A 204 0.44 -6.06 -30.36
C ALA A 204 -0.04 -7.40 -29.77
N ALA A 205 -0.75 -7.36 -28.64
CA ALA A 205 -1.33 -8.55 -28.01
C ALA A 205 -2.38 -9.23 -28.91
N GLN A 206 -3.15 -8.46 -29.68
CA GLN A 206 -4.07 -8.98 -30.69
C GLN A 206 -3.32 -9.68 -31.83
N GLY A 207 -2.18 -9.13 -32.27
CA GLY A 207 -1.30 -9.78 -33.24
C GLY A 207 -0.78 -11.12 -32.74
N GLU A 208 -0.26 -11.15 -31.51
CA GLU A 208 0.25 -12.38 -30.87
C GLU A 208 -0.84 -13.42 -30.66
N TYR A 209 -2.03 -13.02 -30.18
CA TYR A 209 -3.16 -13.93 -30.04
C TYR A 209 -3.53 -14.58 -31.38
N ARG A 210 -3.56 -13.79 -32.46
CA ARG A 210 -3.92 -14.29 -33.80
C ARG A 210 -2.84 -15.20 -34.38
N GLU A 211 -1.57 -14.94 -34.10
CA GLU A 211 -0.46 -15.79 -34.47
C GLU A 211 -0.58 -17.18 -33.81
N TYR A 212 -0.95 -17.24 -32.53
CA TYR A 212 -1.08 -18.48 -31.76
C TYR A 212 -2.52 -18.93 -31.54
N ARG A 213 -3.45 -18.54 -32.42
CA ARG A 213 -4.89 -18.74 -32.23
C ARG A 213 -5.27 -20.20 -31.99
N GLU A 214 -4.72 -21.11 -32.79
CA GLU A 214 -5.02 -22.55 -32.68
C GLU A 214 -4.54 -23.14 -31.35
N LEU A 215 -3.40 -22.66 -30.82
CA LEU A 215 -2.90 -23.06 -29.49
C LEU A 215 -3.78 -22.50 -28.37
N PHE A 216 -4.25 -21.26 -28.49
CA PHE A 216 -5.22 -20.69 -27.57
C PHE A 216 -6.53 -21.48 -27.57
N ASP A 217 -7.07 -21.81 -28.74
CA ASP A 217 -8.30 -22.58 -28.87
C ASP A 217 -8.17 -23.97 -28.25
N ALA A 218 -7.06 -24.67 -28.51
CA ALA A 218 -6.76 -25.97 -27.90
C ALA A 218 -6.58 -25.87 -26.37
N ALA A 219 -5.93 -24.82 -25.88
CA ALA A 219 -5.75 -24.59 -24.44
C ALA A 219 -7.09 -24.31 -23.74
N PHE A 220 -7.95 -23.46 -24.31
CA PHE A 220 -9.28 -23.21 -23.78
C PHE A 220 -10.13 -24.48 -23.75
N GLU A 221 -10.13 -25.27 -24.82
CA GLU A 221 -10.92 -26.51 -24.90
C GLU A 221 -10.46 -27.58 -23.91
N TYR A 222 -9.14 -27.75 -23.75
CA TYR A 222 -8.58 -28.73 -22.83
C TYR A 222 -8.79 -28.34 -21.35
N LEU A 223 -8.57 -27.07 -21.01
CA LEU A 223 -8.65 -26.61 -19.62
C LEU A 223 -10.11 -26.49 -19.12
N ASP A 224 -11.07 -26.17 -20.01
CA ASP A 224 -12.51 -26.13 -19.70
C ASP A 224 -13.01 -27.47 -19.12
N GLN A 225 -12.56 -28.59 -19.69
CA GLN A 225 -13.02 -29.93 -19.28
C GLN A 225 -12.45 -30.39 -17.93
N LYS A 226 -11.29 -29.85 -17.52
CA LYS A 226 -10.49 -30.42 -16.42
C LYS A 226 -10.69 -29.69 -15.10
N TYR A 227 -10.94 -28.38 -15.11
CA TYR A 227 -10.98 -27.53 -13.91
C TYR A 227 -12.40 -27.17 -13.46
N ALA A 228 -13.30 -28.16 -13.40
CA ALA A 228 -14.67 -27.98 -12.91
C ALA A 228 -14.72 -27.96 -11.37
N VAL A 229 -14.88 -26.76 -10.79
CA VAL A 229 -14.96 -26.55 -9.32
C VAL A 229 -16.37 -26.12 -8.92
N ALA A 230 -16.80 -26.44 -7.70
CA ALA A 230 -18.06 -25.96 -7.16
C ALA A 230 -18.04 -24.43 -6.98
N LEU A 231 -19.05 -23.72 -7.49
CA LEU A 231 -19.13 -22.26 -7.44
C LEU A 231 -19.07 -21.71 -6.00
N ARG A 232 -19.69 -22.41 -5.04
CA ARG A 232 -19.61 -22.07 -3.60
C ARG A 232 -18.17 -22.01 -3.09
N SER A 233 -17.29 -22.89 -3.54
CA SER A 233 -15.89 -22.92 -3.09
C SER A 233 -15.15 -21.64 -3.50
N GLN A 234 -15.46 -21.10 -4.68
CA GLN A 234 -14.82 -19.90 -5.21
C GLN A 234 -15.33 -18.64 -4.52
N VAL A 235 -16.64 -18.58 -4.25
CA VAL A 235 -17.24 -17.48 -3.46
C VAL A 235 -16.73 -17.49 -2.01
N GLN A 236 -16.59 -18.67 -1.40
CA GLN A 236 -16.04 -18.79 -0.04
C GLN A 236 -14.56 -18.39 0.00
N ALA A 237 -13.80 -18.68 -1.06
CA ALA A 237 -12.43 -18.22 -1.24
C ALA A 237 -12.33 -16.72 -1.56
N ARG A 238 -13.45 -15.99 -1.68
CA ARG A 238 -13.53 -14.57 -2.07
C ARG A 238 -12.91 -14.24 -3.43
N LEU A 239 -12.65 -15.24 -4.26
CA LEU A 239 -12.17 -15.07 -5.63
C LEU A 239 -13.29 -14.53 -6.54
N VAL A 240 -14.54 -14.65 -6.09
CA VAL A 240 -15.75 -14.39 -6.86
C VAL A 240 -16.84 -13.82 -5.95
N ASP A 241 -17.58 -12.82 -6.41
CA ASP A 241 -18.66 -12.18 -5.63
C ASP A 241 -19.86 -13.15 -5.44
N ALA A 242 -20.49 -13.12 -4.26
CA ALA A 242 -21.70 -13.88 -3.99
C ALA A 242 -22.90 -13.39 -4.84
N ALA A 243 -22.85 -12.17 -5.38
CA ALA A 243 -23.86 -11.63 -6.29
C ALA A 243 -24.03 -12.46 -7.58
N ILE A 244 -23.07 -13.35 -7.94
CA ILE A 244 -23.21 -14.28 -9.07
C ILE A 244 -24.47 -15.16 -8.95
N TYR A 245 -24.95 -15.45 -7.74
CA TYR A 245 -26.12 -16.31 -7.52
C TYR A 245 -27.44 -15.75 -8.07
N GLY A 246 -27.54 -14.46 -8.45
CA GLY A 246 -28.76 -13.81 -8.94
C GLY A 246 -28.77 -13.48 -10.44
N VAL A 247 -27.70 -13.80 -11.16
CA VAL A 247 -27.36 -13.24 -12.49
C VAL A 247 -28.18 -13.80 -13.67
N ILE A 248 -28.97 -14.87 -13.48
CA ILE A 248 -29.66 -15.59 -14.58
C ILE A 248 -31.16 -15.25 -14.66
N ASP A 249 -31.69 -14.36 -13.81
CA ASP A 249 -33.11 -14.03 -13.92
C ASP A 249 -33.34 -13.09 -15.11
N ARG A 250 -34.05 -13.60 -16.13
CA ARG A 250 -34.62 -12.77 -17.19
C ARG A 250 -35.57 -11.77 -16.54
N GLY A 251 -35.50 -10.50 -16.92
CA GLY A 251 -36.41 -9.43 -16.46
C GLY A 251 -37.89 -9.62 -16.84
N ASP A 252 -38.31 -10.83 -17.17
CA ASP A 252 -39.59 -11.23 -17.71
C ASP A 252 -39.97 -12.54 -17.00
N GLY A 253 -40.55 -12.41 -15.80
CA GLY A 253 -40.85 -13.46 -14.81
C GLY A 253 -41.76 -14.60 -15.27
N LYS A 254 -41.41 -15.31 -16.34
CA LYS A 254 -42.05 -16.52 -16.84
C LYS A 254 -40.98 -17.57 -17.15
N SER A 255 -40.88 -18.53 -16.24
CA SER A 255 -40.30 -19.87 -16.39
C SER A 255 -39.09 -20.00 -17.34
N GLY A 256 -37.89 -19.99 -16.78
CA GLY A 256 -36.63 -20.38 -17.41
C GLY A 256 -35.68 -20.91 -16.33
N GLU A 257 -34.71 -21.72 -16.70
CA GLU A 257 -33.88 -22.52 -15.78
C GLU A 257 -33.29 -21.76 -14.58
N PRO A 258 -33.02 -22.50 -13.48
CA PRO A 258 -32.47 -21.94 -12.25
C PRO A 258 -31.30 -20.97 -12.35
N ALA A 259 -31.32 -19.94 -11.50
CA ALA A 259 -30.10 -19.27 -11.05
C ALA A 259 -29.09 -20.31 -10.49
N PRO A 260 -27.77 -20.10 -10.65
CA PRO A 260 -26.79 -21.13 -10.34
C PRO A 260 -26.87 -21.46 -8.85
N ALA A 261 -27.15 -22.72 -8.54
CA ALA A 261 -27.19 -23.17 -7.17
C ALA A 261 -25.75 -23.20 -6.62
N PRO A 262 -25.54 -22.99 -5.30
CA PRO A 262 -24.22 -23.07 -4.69
C PRO A 262 -23.49 -24.42 -4.92
N GLY A 263 -24.24 -25.48 -5.28
CA GLY A 263 -23.69 -26.80 -5.60
C GLY A 263 -23.28 -27.00 -7.06
N ASP A 264 -23.53 -26.04 -7.95
CA ASP A 264 -23.23 -26.16 -9.37
C ASP A 264 -21.71 -26.09 -9.61
N ARG A 265 -21.24 -26.91 -10.57
CA ARG A 265 -19.83 -26.93 -10.97
C ARG A 265 -19.65 -26.02 -12.18
N VAL A 266 -18.64 -25.16 -12.13
CA VAL A 266 -18.20 -24.27 -13.21
C VAL A 266 -16.73 -24.53 -13.51
N ALA A 267 -16.33 -24.42 -14.78
CA ALA A 267 -14.92 -24.47 -15.17
C ALA A 267 -14.26 -23.14 -14.77
N VAL A 268 -13.24 -23.19 -13.94
CA VAL A 268 -12.59 -21.98 -13.41
C VAL A 268 -11.29 -21.76 -14.17
N LEU A 269 -11.22 -20.71 -14.98
CA LEU A 269 -10.04 -20.39 -15.78
C LEU A 269 -9.54 -18.97 -15.49
N SER A 270 -8.25 -18.74 -15.74
CA SER A 270 -7.64 -17.41 -15.71
C SER A 270 -7.09 -17.10 -17.09
N GLY A 271 -7.51 -15.98 -17.69
CA GLY A 271 -7.01 -15.55 -18.99
C GLY A 271 -5.49 -15.40 -19.00
N ARG A 272 -4.93 -14.88 -17.90
CA ARG A 272 -3.47 -14.78 -17.68
C ARG A 272 -2.77 -16.14 -17.70
N ASN A 273 -3.31 -17.15 -17.01
CA ASN A 273 -2.69 -18.47 -16.96
C ASN A 273 -2.74 -19.16 -18.33
N VAL A 274 -3.86 -19.05 -19.04
CA VAL A 274 -4.00 -19.56 -20.42
C VAL A 274 -2.96 -18.90 -21.33
N ALA A 275 -2.81 -17.57 -21.26
CA ALA A 275 -1.81 -16.85 -22.04
C ALA A 275 -0.37 -17.26 -21.71
N ALA A 276 -0.05 -17.46 -20.43
CA ALA A 276 1.27 -17.93 -19.99
C ALA A 276 1.59 -19.33 -20.55
N VAL A 277 0.62 -20.25 -20.50
CA VAL A 277 0.76 -21.59 -21.07
C VAL A 277 1.00 -21.53 -22.57
N VAL A 278 0.19 -20.77 -23.31
CA VAL A 278 0.34 -20.66 -24.77
C VAL A 278 1.69 -20.04 -25.14
N ARG A 279 2.13 -18.97 -24.45
CA ARG A 279 3.42 -18.34 -24.71
C ARG A 279 4.59 -19.28 -24.41
N LYS A 280 4.49 -20.10 -23.36
CA LYS A 280 5.49 -21.14 -23.05
C LYS A 280 5.56 -22.20 -24.15
N LEU A 281 4.41 -22.74 -24.56
CA LEU A 281 4.32 -23.73 -25.63
C LEU A 281 4.83 -23.18 -26.97
N ALA A 282 4.49 -21.92 -27.29
CA ALA A 282 5.00 -21.24 -28.47
C ALA A 282 6.52 -21.06 -28.41
N GLY A 283 7.08 -20.67 -27.25
CA GLY A 283 8.52 -20.56 -27.04
C GLY A 283 9.28 -21.90 -27.16
N GLU A 284 8.61 -23.01 -26.83
CA GLU A 284 9.11 -24.38 -27.02
C GLU A 284 8.89 -24.91 -28.46
N GLY A 285 8.31 -24.12 -29.36
CA GLY A 285 8.04 -24.49 -30.75
C GLY A 285 6.92 -25.52 -30.92
N VAL A 286 6.03 -25.65 -29.93
CA VAL A 286 4.89 -26.57 -29.96
C VAL A 286 3.80 -26.02 -30.86
N SER A 287 3.27 -26.85 -31.77
CA SER A 287 2.14 -26.47 -32.63
C SER A 287 0.83 -27.08 -32.13
N ALA A 288 -0.30 -26.54 -32.58
CA ALA A 288 -1.63 -27.05 -32.22
C ALA A 288 -1.91 -28.49 -32.73
N ASN A 289 -1.07 -29.01 -33.63
CA ASN A 289 -1.17 -30.37 -34.15
C ASN A 289 -0.23 -31.36 -33.46
N ASP A 290 0.42 -30.99 -32.34
CA ASP A 290 1.32 -31.88 -31.61
C ASP A 290 0.53 -33.07 -31.00
N PRO A 291 0.91 -34.33 -31.26
CA PRO A 291 0.27 -35.51 -30.66
C PRO A 291 0.25 -35.51 -29.13
N TRP A 292 1.18 -34.79 -28.50
CA TRP A 292 1.31 -34.70 -27.04
C TRP A 292 0.82 -33.36 -26.49
N LEU A 293 0.10 -32.57 -27.29
CA LEU A 293 -0.34 -31.22 -26.93
C LEU A 293 -1.11 -31.19 -25.60
N ALA A 294 -2.04 -32.12 -25.38
CA ALA A 294 -2.81 -32.21 -24.13
C ALA A 294 -1.91 -32.37 -22.89
N SER A 295 -0.93 -33.26 -22.95
CA SER A 295 0.02 -33.47 -21.83
C SER A 295 0.96 -32.29 -21.65
N ARG A 296 1.34 -31.59 -22.74
CA ARG A 296 2.18 -30.39 -22.65
C ARG A 296 1.42 -29.19 -22.09
N ILE A 297 0.15 -29.01 -22.47
CA ILE A 297 -0.74 -28.00 -21.87
C ILE A 297 -0.89 -28.27 -20.38
N GLU A 298 -1.15 -29.51 -19.97
CA GLU A 298 -1.24 -29.93 -18.57
C GLU A 298 0.04 -29.63 -17.80
N ASN A 299 1.20 -30.09 -18.27
CA ASN A 299 2.48 -29.85 -17.60
C ASN A 299 2.82 -28.36 -17.53
N ALA A 300 2.54 -27.59 -18.59
CA ALA A 300 2.75 -26.16 -18.60
C ALA A 300 1.81 -25.42 -17.63
N TYR A 301 0.54 -25.84 -17.56
CA TYR A 301 -0.45 -25.25 -16.67
C TYR A 301 -0.17 -25.62 -15.21
N GLU A 302 0.16 -26.87 -14.90
CA GLU A 302 0.48 -27.34 -13.54
C GLU A 302 1.77 -26.73 -13.00
N MET A 303 2.79 -26.55 -13.86
CA MET A 303 4.00 -25.82 -13.53
C MET A 303 3.72 -24.33 -13.29
N GLN A 304 2.72 -23.76 -13.98
CA GLN A 304 2.30 -22.36 -13.80
C GLN A 304 1.36 -22.17 -12.60
N SER A 305 0.59 -23.20 -12.22
CA SER A 305 -0.41 -23.17 -11.13
C SER A 305 0.09 -23.77 -9.82
N GLY A 306 1.35 -24.23 -9.77
CA GLY A 306 2.00 -24.76 -8.55
C GLY A 306 1.47 -26.10 -8.03
N ALA A 307 0.71 -26.86 -8.84
CA ALA A 307 0.01 -28.07 -8.39
C ALA A 307 0.58 -29.33 -9.05
N VAL A 308 1.66 -29.90 -8.49
CA VAL A 308 2.15 -31.23 -8.91
C VAL A 308 2.24 -32.16 -7.69
N ASN A 309 1.48 -33.26 -7.73
CA ASN A 309 1.63 -34.36 -6.77
C ASN A 309 2.87 -35.20 -7.12
N GLY A 310 3.89 -35.21 -6.24
CA GLY A 310 4.98 -36.18 -6.27
C GLY A 310 6.36 -35.67 -6.73
N ALA A 311 6.57 -34.37 -6.87
CA ALA A 311 7.89 -33.81 -7.16
C ALA A 311 8.80 -33.78 -5.90
N PRO A 312 10.15 -33.75 -6.07
CA PRO A 312 11.10 -33.66 -4.95
C PRO A 312 10.78 -32.48 -4.00
N PRO A 313 11.15 -32.53 -2.71
CA PRO A 313 10.79 -31.50 -1.73
C PRO A 313 11.28 -30.08 -2.05
N SER A 314 12.18 -29.92 -3.04
CA SER A 314 12.59 -28.63 -3.60
C SER A 314 11.64 -28.05 -4.66
N SER A 315 10.62 -28.80 -5.08
CA SER A 315 9.65 -28.46 -6.13
C SER A 315 8.21 -28.32 -5.60
N LEU A 316 8.02 -28.51 -4.29
CA LEU A 316 6.83 -28.09 -3.57
C LEU A 316 6.88 -26.56 -3.43
N GLU A 317 6.30 -25.84 -4.38
CA GLU A 317 5.78 -24.51 -4.09
C GLU A 317 4.59 -24.72 -3.15
N ILE A 318 4.90 -24.81 -1.85
CA ILE A 318 3.90 -24.57 -0.82
C ILE A 318 3.34 -23.18 -1.16
N PRO A 319 2.02 -23.01 -1.39
CA PRO A 319 1.41 -21.69 -1.43
C PRO A 319 1.51 -21.15 0.00
N LEU A 320 2.71 -20.69 0.32
CA LEU A 320 2.98 -19.99 1.55
C LEU A 320 2.10 -18.76 1.45
N PRO A 321 1.20 -18.53 2.42
CA PRO A 321 0.55 -17.23 2.50
C PRO A 321 1.66 -16.19 2.44
N ASP A 322 1.45 -15.12 1.68
CA ASP A 322 2.42 -14.05 1.65
C ASP A 322 2.51 -13.48 3.08
N LEU A 323 3.56 -13.90 3.80
CA LEU A 323 3.72 -13.57 5.22
C LEU A 323 3.93 -12.07 5.42
N GLU A 324 4.25 -11.34 4.34
CA GLU A 324 4.34 -9.88 4.31
C GLU A 324 3.01 -9.19 3.92
N GLU A 325 2.03 -9.90 3.36
CA GLU A 325 0.68 -9.37 3.10
C GLU A 325 -0.11 -9.21 4.41
N ALA A 326 0.24 -10.00 5.43
CA ALA A 326 -0.30 -9.90 6.79
C ALA A 326 0.39 -8.83 7.66
N THR A 327 1.54 -8.29 7.22
CA THR A 327 2.29 -7.24 7.92
C THR A 327 2.04 -5.88 7.27
N ASP A 328 0.76 -5.52 7.11
CA ASP A 328 0.35 -4.22 6.59
C ASP A 328 0.78 -3.12 7.60
N VAL A 329 2.07 -2.76 7.56
CA VAL A 329 2.63 -1.65 8.30
C VAL A 329 2.20 -0.41 7.52
N GLU A 330 1.11 0.19 7.98
CA GLU A 330 0.49 1.33 7.33
C GLU A 330 1.47 2.53 7.36
N ILE A 331 2.21 2.70 6.26
CA ILE A 331 3.06 3.88 6.04
C ILE A 331 2.12 5.05 5.72
N VAL A 332 1.80 5.82 6.75
CA VAL A 332 0.98 7.02 6.64
C VAL A 332 1.83 8.21 6.23
N ARG A 333 1.54 8.80 5.07
CA ARG A 333 2.28 9.93 4.49
C ARG A 333 2.26 11.17 5.40
N GLU A 334 1.10 11.50 5.96
CA GLU A 334 0.90 12.70 6.79
C GLU A 334 1.76 12.65 8.05
N ASN A 335 1.95 11.45 8.63
CA ASN A 335 2.82 11.24 9.78
C ASN A 335 4.31 11.44 9.39
N LEU A 336 4.70 11.07 8.17
CA LEU A 336 6.05 11.32 7.66
C LEU A 336 6.30 12.82 7.39
N GLU A 337 5.30 13.54 6.86
CA GLU A 337 5.38 15.00 6.70
C GLU A 337 5.48 15.73 8.04
N ALA A 338 4.78 15.24 9.08
CA ALA A 338 4.96 15.72 10.45
C ALA A 338 6.37 15.41 10.97
N ALA A 339 6.85 14.16 10.78
CA ALA A 339 8.19 13.74 11.19
C ALA A 339 9.29 14.60 10.55
N GLN A 340 9.12 15.02 9.30
CA GLN A 340 10.06 15.90 8.59
C GLN A 340 10.29 17.21 9.35
N ALA A 341 9.20 17.88 9.74
CA ALA A 341 9.27 19.15 10.43
C ALA A 341 9.81 19.00 11.85
N ILE A 342 9.40 17.94 12.55
CA ILE A 342 9.87 17.62 13.91
C ILE A 342 11.37 17.32 13.87
N TYR A 343 11.86 16.59 12.85
CA TYR A 343 13.28 16.30 12.68
C TYR A 343 14.08 17.59 12.46
N PHE A 344 13.59 18.46 11.59
CA PHE A 344 14.24 19.75 11.32
C PHE A 344 14.31 20.60 12.59
N ALA A 345 13.22 20.68 13.35
CA ALA A 345 13.17 21.38 14.63
C ALA A 345 14.12 20.77 15.67
N TYR A 346 14.16 19.44 15.78
CA TYR A 346 15.06 18.73 16.69
C TYR A 346 16.54 19.08 16.43
N GLN A 347 16.97 19.10 15.16
CA GLN A 347 18.36 19.46 14.84
C GLN A 347 18.67 20.92 15.17
N LEU A 348 17.71 21.83 15.01
CA LEU A 348 17.85 23.23 15.42
C LEU A 348 17.83 23.41 16.94
N GLU A 349 17.09 22.58 17.67
CA GLU A 349 17.13 22.49 19.13
C GLU A 349 18.54 22.06 19.60
N GLU A 350 19.17 21.12 18.91
CA GLU A 350 20.55 20.72 19.21
C GLU A 350 21.59 21.79 18.86
N ALA A 351 21.27 22.69 17.92
CA ALA A 351 22.02 23.92 17.68
C ALA A 351 21.71 25.04 18.71
N ARG A 352 20.78 24.79 19.64
CA ARG A 352 20.26 25.72 20.66
C ARG A 352 19.54 26.94 20.09
N LEU A 353 18.90 26.79 18.93
CA LEU A 353 18.19 27.90 18.29
C LEU A 353 17.12 28.54 19.22
N PRO A 354 16.22 27.79 19.87
CA PRO A 354 15.25 28.37 20.78
C PRO A 354 15.89 29.04 22.00
N GLN A 355 16.88 28.38 22.61
CA GLN A 355 17.58 28.90 23.79
C GLN A 355 18.36 30.19 23.48
N VAL A 356 18.89 30.33 22.25
CA VAL A 356 19.51 31.58 21.79
C VAL A 356 18.49 32.71 21.72
N VAL A 357 17.31 32.46 21.15
CA VAL A 357 16.24 33.47 21.06
C VAL A 357 15.75 33.86 22.45
N GLU A 358 15.51 32.89 23.33
CA GLU A 358 15.14 33.13 24.72
C GLU A 358 16.20 33.99 25.43
N ARG A 359 17.48 33.69 25.22
CA ARG A 359 18.57 34.47 25.80
C ARG A 359 18.64 35.90 25.26
N ILE A 360 18.38 36.11 23.97
CA ILE A 360 18.30 37.46 23.38
C ILE A 360 17.17 38.25 24.03
N VAL A 361 16.01 37.63 24.24
CA VAL A 361 14.85 38.26 24.92
C VAL A 361 15.21 38.63 26.36
N GLU A 362 15.93 37.79 27.08
CA GLU A 362 16.44 38.11 28.43
C GLU A 362 17.39 39.30 28.43
N LEU A 363 18.36 39.34 27.50
CA LEU A 363 19.30 40.45 27.37
C LEU A 363 18.58 41.76 27.03
N PHE A 364 17.54 41.70 26.19
CA PHE A 364 16.70 42.85 25.86
C PHE A 364 15.94 43.35 27.08
N ARG A 365 15.30 42.46 27.84
CA ARG A 365 14.60 42.80 29.09
C ARG A 365 15.52 43.39 30.15
N ALA A 366 16.78 42.95 30.19
CA ALA A 366 17.80 43.48 31.09
C ALA A 366 18.39 44.82 30.62
N GLY A 367 18.01 45.33 29.44
CA GLY A 367 18.58 46.55 28.86
C GLY A 367 20.03 46.40 28.39
N LEU A 368 20.50 45.16 28.18
CA LEU A 368 21.87 44.85 27.76
C LEU A 368 22.03 44.78 26.23
N LEU A 369 20.91 44.80 25.49
CA LEU A 369 20.91 44.89 24.04
C LEU A 369 20.62 46.33 23.60
N PRO A 370 21.54 46.99 22.86
CA PRO A 370 21.36 48.36 22.39
C PRO A 370 20.44 48.39 21.15
N LEU A 371 19.18 47.97 21.32
CA LEU A 371 18.16 48.01 20.28
C LEU A 371 17.42 49.35 20.34
N SER A 372 17.13 49.91 19.17
CA SER A 372 16.32 51.12 19.05
C SER A 372 14.82 50.80 19.09
N TYR A 373 13.97 51.81 19.19
CA TYR A 373 12.53 51.62 19.01
C TYR A 373 12.25 51.16 17.57
N GLY A 374 11.60 50.02 17.38
CA GLY A 374 11.41 49.42 16.06
C GLY A 374 10.78 48.03 16.11
N LYS A 375 10.55 47.46 14.92
CA LYS A 375 9.86 46.17 14.73
C LYS A 375 10.49 45.03 15.53
N THR A 376 11.82 45.03 15.65
CA THR A 376 12.59 44.04 16.40
C THR A 376 12.30 44.12 17.89
N GLY A 377 12.26 45.34 18.45
CA GLY A 377 11.87 45.57 19.85
C GLY A 377 10.43 45.16 20.14
N ASP A 378 9.50 45.48 19.23
CA ASP A 378 8.08 45.09 19.35
C ASP A 378 7.94 43.55 19.33
N TYR A 379 8.64 42.87 18.42
CA TYR A 379 8.64 41.40 18.38
C TYR A 379 9.17 40.79 19.68
N LEU A 380 10.31 41.28 20.20
CA LEU A 380 10.90 40.74 21.45
C LEU A 380 9.98 40.96 22.65
N TYR A 381 9.28 42.11 22.68
CA TYR A 381 8.27 42.40 23.69
C TYR A 381 7.06 41.46 23.59
N ASP A 382 6.53 41.26 22.39
CA ASP A 382 5.40 40.35 22.13
C ASP A 382 5.75 38.88 22.42
N TYR A 383 6.95 38.45 22.04
CA TYR A 383 7.47 37.11 22.30
C TYR A 383 7.55 36.81 23.81
N TYR A 384 7.95 37.82 24.60
CA TYR A 384 7.93 37.74 26.05
C TYR A 384 6.49 37.70 26.59
N LYS A 385 5.60 38.58 26.11
CA LYS A 385 4.22 38.67 26.57
C LYS A 385 3.41 37.40 26.32
N LYS A 386 3.64 36.73 25.18
CA LYS A 386 2.96 35.49 24.78
C LYS A 386 3.61 34.21 25.31
N SER A 387 4.50 34.30 26.31
CA SER A 387 5.25 33.12 26.78
C SER A 387 4.38 31.96 27.26
N ALA A 388 3.18 32.24 27.80
CA ALA A 388 2.26 31.23 28.31
C ALA A 388 1.50 30.47 27.21
N GLU A 389 1.43 31.02 26.00
CA GLU A 389 0.71 30.42 24.86
C GLU A 389 1.63 29.58 23.96
N ARG A 390 2.95 29.61 24.20
CA ARG A 390 3.95 28.96 23.37
C ARG A 390 4.27 27.55 23.86
N ILE A 391 4.59 26.66 22.93
CA ILE A 391 5.13 25.33 23.22
C ILE A 391 6.41 25.44 24.06
N THR A 392 6.40 24.80 25.21
CA THR A 392 7.50 24.80 26.17
C THR A 392 8.66 23.91 25.70
N GLU A 393 9.86 24.11 26.26
CA GLU A 393 10.99 23.21 25.96
C GLU A 393 10.68 21.76 26.34
N GLY A 394 10.01 21.53 27.48
CA GLY A 394 9.59 20.20 27.91
C GLY A 394 8.72 19.50 26.87
N GLU A 395 7.67 20.18 26.39
CA GLU A 395 6.78 19.64 25.36
C GLU A 395 7.50 19.34 24.03
N ARG A 396 8.45 20.20 23.63
CA ARG A 396 9.29 19.94 22.44
C ARG A 396 10.18 18.72 22.65
N ARG A 397 10.83 18.60 23.81
CA ARG A 397 11.72 17.49 24.16
C ARG A 397 10.97 16.16 24.27
N ASP A 398 9.76 16.17 24.81
CA ASP A 398 8.86 15.02 24.85
C ASP A 398 8.49 14.54 23.44
N LEU A 399 8.21 15.49 22.54
CA LEU A 399 7.93 15.17 21.15
C LEU A 399 9.15 14.54 20.45
N TYR A 400 10.36 15.09 20.65
CA TYR A 400 11.59 14.54 20.07
C TYR A 400 11.95 13.18 20.66
N MET A 401 11.71 12.97 21.96
CA MET A 401 11.88 11.68 22.62
C MET A 401 10.96 10.63 22.00
N ARG A 402 9.68 10.96 21.84
CA ARG A 402 8.70 10.07 21.24
C ARG A 402 9.02 9.78 19.78
N ALA A 403 9.39 10.78 18.98
CA ALA A 403 9.64 10.62 17.55
C ALA A 403 10.96 9.88 17.25
N PHE A 404 12.05 10.23 17.95
CA PHE A 404 13.42 9.84 17.59
C PHE A 404 14.22 9.19 18.72
N GLY A 405 13.64 9.04 19.91
CA GLY A 405 14.38 8.57 21.09
C GLY A 405 15.38 9.59 21.62
N ALA A 406 15.19 10.88 21.29
CA ALA A 406 16.08 11.95 21.74
C ALA A 406 16.06 12.11 23.28
N PRO A 407 17.19 12.50 23.89
CA PRO A 407 17.26 12.75 25.33
C PRO A 407 16.54 14.06 25.72
N GLY A 408 16.08 14.15 26.97
CA GLY A 408 15.60 15.39 27.60
C GLY A 408 14.08 15.50 27.80
N GLY A 409 13.28 14.57 27.29
CA GLY A 409 11.85 14.44 27.64
C GLY A 409 11.61 13.59 28.89
N ASP A 410 10.36 13.46 29.30
CA ASP A 410 9.90 12.60 30.39
C ASP A 410 9.62 11.16 29.90
N PRO A 411 10.43 10.16 30.29
CA PRO A 411 10.23 8.78 29.88
C PRO A 411 8.97 8.12 30.46
N SER A 412 8.35 8.71 31.47
CA SER A 412 7.14 8.18 32.12
C SER A 412 5.87 8.50 31.33
N LEU A 413 5.85 9.63 30.63
CA LEU A 413 4.71 10.08 29.82
C LEU A 413 4.73 9.52 28.41
N ASN A 414 5.92 9.26 27.85
CA ASN A 414 6.08 8.77 26.48
C ASN A 414 7.11 7.64 26.39
N GLN A 415 6.77 6.57 25.65
CA GLN A 415 7.75 5.56 25.29
C GLN A 415 8.72 6.11 24.23
N PRO A 416 10.03 6.20 24.51
CA PRO A 416 11.01 6.74 23.57
C PRO A 416 11.20 5.83 22.35
N ASN A 417 11.35 6.41 21.16
CA ASN A 417 11.67 5.64 19.95
C ASN A 417 13.16 5.25 19.91
N ARG A 418 13.50 4.16 20.61
CA ARG A 418 14.88 3.66 20.73
C ARG A 418 15.47 3.12 19.42
N GLU A 419 14.61 2.75 18.46
CA GLU A 419 15.01 2.11 17.21
C GLU A 419 15.41 3.11 16.13
N PHE A 420 14.94 4.36 16.23
CA PHE A 420 15.13 5.37 15.19
C PHE A 420 16.59 5.54 14.76
N ALA A 421 17.52 5.66 15.71
CA ALA A 421 18.92 5.92 15.39
C ALA A 421 19.55 4.81 14.53
N ASP A 422 19.22 3.56 14.82
CA ASP A 422 19.72 2.40 14.07
C ASP A 422 19.05 2.32 12.69
N LEU A 423 17.72 2.43 12.62
CA LEU A 423 16.97 2.43 11.36
C LEU A 423 17.40 3.58 10.43
N TRP A 424 17.63 4.76 10.99
CA TRP A 424 18.11 5.95 10.29
C TRP A 424 19.49 5.71 9.67
N LEU A 425 20.44 5.19 10.46
CA LEU A 425 21.79 4.91 9.98
C LEU A 425 21.81 3.79 8.94
N ARG A 426 21.02 2.73 9.11
CA ARG A 426 20.87 1.65 8.12
C ARG A 426 20.35 2.18 6.79
N PHE A 427 19.30 3.00 6.80
CA PHE A 427 18.74 3.55 5.57
C PHE A 427 19.73 4.47 4.85
N ILE A 428 20.31 5.45 5.55
CA ILE A 428 21.30 6.36 4.97
C ILE A 428 22.50 5.59 4.41
N SER A 429 22.98 4.58 5.14
CA SER A 429 24.12 3.77 4.72
C SER A 429 23.79 2.89 3.53
N ALA A 430 22.59 2.29 3.47
CA ALA A 430 22.13 1.49 2.33
C ALA A 430 22.02 2.33 1.04
N VAL A 431 21.47 3.56 1.13
CA VAL A 431 21.39 4.49 -0.01
C VAL A 431 22.80 4.90 -0.48
N SER A 432 23.68 5.23 0.47
CA SER A 432 25.07 5.62 0.19
C SER A 432 25.85 4.48 -0.46
N ALA A 433 25.73 3.25 0.06
CA ALA A 433 26.35 2.05 -0.50
C ALA A 433 25.82 1.76 -1.92
N PHE A 434 24.51 1.90 -2.15
CA PHE A 434 23.91 1.75 -3.46
C PHE A 434 24.46 2.78 -4.47
N GLY A 435 24.56 4.06 -4.08
CA GLY A 435 25.14 5.11 -4.92
C GLY A 435 26.62 4.85 -5.28
N ARG A 436 27.40 4.31 -4.34
CA ARG A 436 28.80 3.88 -4.60
C ARG A 436 28.85 2.71 -5.57
N GLN A 437 28.04 1.67 -5.37
CA GLN A 437 27.98 0.50 -6.26
C GLN A 437 27.64 0.89 -7.71
N LEU A 438 26.66 1.79 -7.88
CA LEU A 438 26.27 2.32 -9.19
C LEU A 438 27.41 3.11 -9.86
N SER A 439 28.17 3.87 -9.08
CA SER A 439 29.32 4.64 -9.58
C SER A 439 30.48 3.74 -10.00
N VAL A 440 30.73 2.67 -9.23
CA VAL A 440 31.76 1.65 -9.52
C VAL A 440 31.39 0.84 -10.77
N ASP A 441 30.15 0.37 -10.89
CA ASP A 441 29.70 -0.39 -12.07
C ASP A 441 29.91 0.42 -13.37
N ARG A 442 29.63 1.73 -13.33
CA ARG A 442 29.89 2.67 -14.43
C ARG A 442 31.37 2.79 -14.80
N MET A 443 32.28 2.74 -13.83
CA MET A 443 33.72 2.85 -14.08
C MET A 443 34.30 1.58 -14.71
N PHE A 444 33.74 0.41 -14.39
CA PHE A 444 34.29 -0.87 -14.82
C PHE A 444 33.65 -1.46 -16.08
N ARG A 445 32.42 -1.07 -16.47
CA ARG A 445 31.68 -1.79 -17.52
C ARG A 445 30.85 -0.86 -18.41
N SER A 446 31.26 -0.73 -19.68
CA SER A 446 30.54 0.05 -20.70
C SER A 446 29.58 -0.77 -21.58
N GLN A 447 29.44 -2.10 -21.40
CA GLN A 447 28.75 -2.95 -22.39
C GLN A 447 27.72 -3.98 -21.87
N VAL A 448 27.53 -4.20 -20.56
CA VAL A 448 26.44 -5.08 -20.05
C VAL A 448 25.91 -4.55 -18.71
N PRO A 449 24.65 -4.07 -18.61
CA PRO A 449 24.05 -3.66 -17.34
C PRO A 449 23.77 -4.88 -16.46
N LEU A 450 24.38 -4.95 -15.29
CA LEU A 450 23.95 -5.87 -14.22
C LEU A 450 23.02 -5.09 -13.29
N SER A 451 21.88 -5.67 -12.94
CA SER A 451 20.95 -5.06 -11.99
C SER A 451 21.57 -5.03 -10.59
N VAL A 452 21.86 -3.84 -10.07
CA VAL A 452 22.23 -3.65 -8.65
C VAL A 452 21.00 -3.91 -7.80
N SER A 453 21.10 -4.81 -6.82
CA SER A 453 19.98 -5.12 -5.93
C SER A 453 19.58 -3.90 -5.10
N GLN A 454 18.30 -3.52 -5.16
CA GLN A 454 17.73 -2.42 -4.38
C GLN A 454 16.99 -2.90 -3.12
N GLU A 455 17.01 -4.21 -2.84
CA GLU A 455 16.18 -4.80 -1.77
C GLU A 455 16.58 -4.32 -0.37
N GLN A 456 17.88 -4.12 -0.14
CA GLN A 456 18.37 -3.55 1.13
C GLN A 456 17.86 -2.12 1.35
N VAL A 457 17.86 -1.30 0.29
CA VAL A 457 17.33 0.06 0.33
C VAL A 457 15.82 0.03 0.58
N ARG A 458 15.09 -0.86 -0.10
CA ARG A 458 13.64 -1.05 0.09
C ARG A 458 13.30 -1.39 1.53
N LYS A 459 13.96 -2.40 2.08
CA LYS A 459 13.75 -2.87 3.45
C LYS A 459 14.06 -1.78 4.47
N ALA A 460 15.25 -1.17 4.39
CA ALA A 460 15.64 -0.13 5.33
C ALA A 460 14.73 1.11 5.24
N ALA A 461 14.27 1.47 4.03
CA ALA A 461 13.31 2.55 3.84
C ALA A 461 11.93 2.22 4.45
N ARG A 462 11.40 1.01 4.22
CA ARG A 462 10.14 0.55 4.82
C ARG A 462 10.22 0.57 6.34
N ASP A 463 11.26 -0.03 6.93
CA ASP A 463 11.42 -0.13 8.39
C ASP A 463 11.50 1.26 9.04
N LEU A 464 12.24 2.18 8.43
CA LEU A 464 12.31 3.57 8.91
C LEU A 464 10.98 4.31 8.76
N ALA A 465 10.34 4.22 7.59
CA ALA A 465 9.06 4.88 7.32
C ALA A 465 7.95 4.36 8.27
N ALA A 466 7.90 3.05 8.48
CA ALA A 466 7.05 2.39 9.46
C ALA A 466 7.25 2.94 10.89
N SER A 467 8.49 3.01 11.35
CA SER A 467 8.83 3.54 12.68
C SER A 467 8.40 5.00 12.84
N LEU A 468 8.60 5.83 11.82
CA LEU A 468 8.19 7.23 11.83
C LEU A 468 6.66 7.37 11.81
N SER A 469 5.96 6.64 10.94
CA SER A 469 4.50 6.66 10.89
C SER A 469 3.85 6.23 12.20
N ARG A 470 4.46 5.26 12.90
CA ARG A 470 4.00 4.80 14.23
C ARG A 470 4.30 5.78 15.35
N ASN A 471 5.36 6.58 15.27
CA ASN A 471 5.73 7.45 16.39
C ASN A 471 5.29 8.91 16.20
N CYS A 472 5.00 9.33 14.97
CA CYS A 472 4.63 10.71 14.60
C CYS A 472 3.14 10.88 14.25
N TYR A 473 2.24 10.23 14.99
CA TYR A 473 0.78 10.38 14.84
C TYR A 473 0.17 11.30 15.92
N GLY A 474 -1.07 11.73 15.69
CA GLY A 474 -1.85 12.50 16.66
C GLY A 474 -1.33 13.93 16.83
N ILE A 475 -1.05 14.34 18.07
CA ILE A 475 -0.61 15.72 18.39
C ILE A 475 0.65 16.16 17.64
N ALA A 476 1.48 15.20 17.19
CA ALA A 476 2.66 15.45 16.37
C ALA A 476 2.36 16.31 15.14
N TYR A 477 1.19 16.13 14.50
CA TYR A 477 0.79 16.94 13.35
C TYR A 477 0.57 18.41 13.72
N GLN A 478 -0.14 18.67 14.81
CA GLN A 478 -0.40 20.04 15.28
C GLN A 478 0.90 20.71 15.74
N PHE A 479 1.71 20.00 16.52
CA PHE A 479 3.03 20.49 16.95
C PHE A 479 3.95 20.74 15.77
N SER A 480 3.88 19.93 14.70
CA SER A 480 4.68 20.16 13.49
C SER A 480 4.38 21.51 12.83
N LYS A 481 3.12 21.97 12.85
CA LYS A 481 2.72 23.28 12.30
C LYS A 481 3.26 24.41 13.17
N GLU A 482 3.10 24.30 14.47
CA GLU A 482 3.59 25.29 15.43
C GLU A 482 5.12 25.41 15.38
N LEU A 483 5.83 24.29 15.30
CA LEU A 483 7.29 24.26 15.15
C LEU A 483 7.74 24.93 13.85
N LYS A 484 7.05 24.70 12.72
CA LYS A 484 7.36 25.40 11.45
C LYS A 484 7.23 26.91 11.59
N THR A 485 6.13 27.38 12.17
CA THR A 485 5.91 28.82 12.42
C THR A 485 7.01 29.39 13.32
N LEU A 486 7.29 28.72 14.43
CA LEU A 486 8.32 29.12 15.39
C LEU A 486 9.71 29.21 14.74
N ILE A 487 10.09 28.26 13.89
CA ILE A 487 11.37 28.29 13.18
C ILE A 487 11.45 29.48 12.23
N ILE A 488 10.37 29.78 11.51
CA ILE A 488 10.30 30.92 10.59
C ILE A 488 10.46 32.23 11.36
N GLU A 489 9.74 32.38 12.47
CA GLU A 489 9.82 33.55 13.34
C GLU A 489 11.23 33.73 13.90
N TYR A 490 11.88 32.65 14.35
CA TYR A 490 13.25 32.71 14.87
C TYR A 490 14.26 33.04 13.79
N ARG A 491 14.09 32.48 12.58
CA ARG A 491 14.91 32.82 11.42
C ARG A 491 14.83 34.31 11.14
N ASP A 492 13.62 34.86 11.12
CA ASP A 492 13.38 36.26 10.77
C ASP A 492 13.96 37.20 11.82
N LEU A 493 13.75 36.89 13.11
CA LEU A 493 14.36 37.65 14.21
C LEU A 493 15.89 37.65 14.12
N LEU A 494 16.52 36.47 14.00
CA LEU A 494 17.98 36.38 14.06
C LEU A 494 18.66 36.87 12.78
N SER A 495 17.92 36.96 11.67
CA SER A 495 18.40 37.55 10.42
C SER A 495 18.27 39.07 10.42
N ASP A 496 17.52 39.64 11.38
CA ASP A 496 17.29 41.08 11.48
C ASP A 496 18.63 41.85 11.60
N PRO A 497 18.81 42.94 10.83
CA PRO A 497 20.05 43.72 10.87
C PRO A 497 20.38 44.31 12.24
N GLU A 498 19.39 44.67 13.06
CA GLU A 498 19.63 45.23 14.40
C GLU A 498 20.16 44.16 15.34
N ILE A 499 19.57 42.96 15.32
CA ILE A 499 20.07 41.81 16.09
C ILE A 499 21.49 41.45 15.63
N ARG A 500 21.72 41.33 14.32
CA ARG A 500 23.05 41.04 13.77
C ARG A 500 24.08 42.10 14.17
N GLY A 501 23.70 43.38 14.11
CA GLY A 501 24.54 44.50 14.53
C GLY A 501 24.91 44.44 16.02
N ALA A 502 23.94 44.15 16.89
CA ALA A 502 24.14 44.07 18.33
C ALA A 502 25.15 42.97 18.76
N PHE A 503 25.24 41.88 17.99
CA PHE A 503 26.19 40.79 18.22
C PHE A 503 27.43 40.83 17.31
N GLY A 504 27.57 41.86 16.46
CA GLY A 504 28.68 41.96 15.49
C GLY A 504 28.71 40.80 14.48
N ALA A 505 27.56 40.20 14.20
CA ALA A 505 27.41 39.01 13.38
C ALA A 505 27.12 39.35 11.91
N ARG A 506 27.65 38.55 10.98
CA ARG A 506 27.40 38.72 9.54
C ARG A 506 26.10 38.05 9.09
N ASP A 507 25.74 36.95 9.72
CA ASP A 507 24.53 36.18 9.45
C ASP A 507 23.92 35.66 10.75
N MET A 508 22.72 35.08 10.66
CA MET A 508 22.01 34.48 11.79
C MET A 508 22.83 33.39 12.50
N TRP A 509 23.60 32.59 11.76
CA TRP A 509 24.36 31.49 12.35
C TRP A 509 25.50 32.01 13.24
N GLN A 510 26.14 33.11 12.83
CA GLN A 510 27.11 33.79 13.68
C GLN A 510 26.46 34.37 14.93
N VAL A 511 25.22 34.87 14.88
CA VAL A 511 24.50 35.28 16.11
C VAL A 511 24.36 34.09 17.06
N ILE A 512 23.92 32.94 16.54
CA ILE A 512 23.78 31.70 17.31
C ILE A 512 25.12 31.28 17.93
N ASP A 513 26.21 31.31 17.17
CA ASP A 513 27.54 30.93 17.63
C ASP A 513 28.05 31.88 18.74
N GLN A 514 27.86 33.19 18.55
CA GLN A 514 28.27 34.21 19.53
C GLN A 514 27.47 34.09 20.83
N VAL A 515 26.15 33.91 20.75
CA VAL A 515 25.32 33.76 21.95
C VAL A 515 25.67 32.47 22.69
N ASN A 516 25.90 31.38 21.95
CA ASN A 516 26.33 30.11 22.53
C ASN A 516 27.67 30.23 23.27
N ALA A 517 28.66 30.84 22.63
CA ALA A 517 30.00 31.03 23.19
C ALA A 517 29.99 31.92 24.43
N ASN A 518 29.24 33.02 24.40
CA ASN A 518 29.30 34.06 25.44
C ASN A 518 28.31 33.84 26.59
N TYR A 519 27.18 33.16 26.37
CA TYR A 519 26.09 33.08 27.35
C TYR A 519 25.56 31.68 27.66
N LEU A 520 25.69 30.71 26.76
CA LEU A 520 25.08 29.37 26.92
C LEU A 520 26.11 28.27 27.24
N GLY A 521 27.26 28.63 27.80
CA GLY A 521 28.24 27.66 28.29
C GLY A 521 29.09 26.99 27.22
N GLY A 522 29.26 27.62 26.04
CA GLY A 522 30.24 27.22 25.05
C GLY A 522 29.69 27.05 23.64
N ALA A 523 30.61 27.11 22.66
CA ALA A 523 30.29 26.98 21.24
C ALA A 523 29.72 25.59 20.91
N ARG A 524 28.77 25.56 19.96
CA ARG A 524 28.22 24.34 19.36
C ARG A 524 28.51 24.30 17.87
N ASN A 525 28.57 23.10 17.29
CA ASN A 525 28.83 22.94 15.86
C ASN A 525 27.57 23.23 15.03
N SER A 526 27.23 24.52 14.89
CA SER A 526 26.07 25.00 14.14
C SER A 526 26.08 24.53 12.68
N HIS A 527 27.25 24.46 12.04
CA HIS A 527 27.41 23.95 10.68
C HIS A 527 26.94 22.50 10.55
N ARG A 528 27.33 21.61 11.47
CA ARG A 528 26.88 20.21 11.49
C ARG A 528 25.37 20.14 11.61
N TYR A 529 24.80 20.78 12.62
CA TYR A 529 23.37 20.67 12.89
C TYR A 529 22.51 21.26 11.77
N ARG A 530 22.90 22.38 11.15
CA ARG A 530 22.17 22.91 9.98
C ARG A 530 22.19 21.93 8.80
N THR A 531 23.34 21.28 8.58
CA THR A 531 23.52 20.36 7.46
C THR A 531 22.71 19.09 7.71
N GLN A 532 22.74 18.56 8.94
CA GLN A 532 21.91 17.43 9.35
C GLN A 532 20.42 17.76 9.26
N ALA A 533 20.00 18.96 9.70
CA ALA A 533 18.61 19.42 9.61
C ALA A 533 18.11 19.40 8.17
N ARG A 534 18.83 20.07 7.26
CA ARG A 534 18.47 20.13 5.84
C ARG A 534 18.48 18.73 5.21
N ALA A 535 19.58 17.99 5.34
CA ALA A 535 19.72 16.69 4.72
C ALA A 535 18.66 15.71 5.24
N GLY A 536 18.47 15.62 6.55
CA GLY A 536 17.48 14.70 7.11
C GLY A 536 16.04 15.07 6.76
N ALA A 537 15.72 16.37 6.63
CA ALA A 537 14.42 16.80 6.13
C ALA A 537 14.18 16.37 4.67
N VAL A 538 15.20 16.38 3.81
CA VAL A 538 15.11 15.87 2.43
C VAL A 538 14.88 14.35 2.43
N VAL A 539 15.62 13.62 3.26
CA VAL A 539 15.48 12.15 3.39
C VAL A 539 14.05 11.78 3.81
N ILE A 540 13.49 12.43 4.83
CA ILE A 540 12.13 12.15 5.30
C ILE A 540 11.08 12.60 4.28
N ALA A 541 11.27 13.75 3.62
CA ALA A 541 10.38 14.18 2.53
C ALA A 541 10.36 13.18 1.38
N TRP A 542 11.50 12.56 1.06
CA TRP A 542 11.59 11.56 0.02
C TRP A 542 10.81 10.30 0.41
N LEU A 543 10.90 9.85 1.66
CA LEU A 543 10.09 8.74 2.17
C LEU A 543 8.58 9.06 2.09
N ALA A 544 8.17 10.27 2.46
CA ALA A 544 6.78 10.71 2.40
C ALA A 544 6.23 10.71 0.96
N ARG A 545 7.00 11.27 0.03
CA ARG A 545 6.65 11.32 -1.41
C ARG A 545 6.55 9.93 -2.03
N ASN A 546 7.50 9.06 -1.72
CA ASN A 546 7.66 7.76 -2.36
C ASN A 546 7.04 6.60 -1.57
N HIS A 547 6.21 6.86 -0.55
CA HIS A 547 5.60 5.83 0.28
C HIS A 547 4.92 4.70 -0.53
N GLN A 548 4.25 5.02 -1.64
CA GLN A 548 3.65 4.01 -2.53
C GLN A 548 4.68 3.10 -3.21
N ARG A 549 5.84 3.65 -3.62
CA ARG A 549 6.95 2.87 -4.18
C ARG A 549 7.58 1.98 -3.13
N LEU A 550 7.63 2.46 -1.88
CA LEU A 550 8.08 1.67 -0.75
C LEU A 550 7.13 0.51 -0.47
N THR A 551 5.81 0.69 -0.61
CA THR A 551 4.84 -0.39 -0.43
C THR A 551 4.85 -1.39 -1.59
N ASN A 552 5.15 -0.96 -2.82
CA ASN A 552 5.17 -1.84 -3.98
C ASN A 552 6.38 -2.79 -3.99
N ARG A 553 6.16 -4.07 -4.32
CA ARG A 553 7.19 -5.12 -4.24
C ARG A 553 8.08 -5.21 -5.48
N PHE A 554 7.54 -4.90 -6.66
CA PHE A 554 8.20 -5.18 -7.94
C PHE A 554 8.79 -3.95 -8.64
N ASP A 555 8.47 -2.75 -8.16
CA ASP A 555 8.91 -1.50 -8.78
C ASP A 555 10.27 -1.04 -8.23
N GLU A 556 11.06 -0.33 -9.03
CA GLU A 556 12.35 0.21 -8.57
C GLU A 556 12.13 1.23 -7.43
N VAL A 557 12.93 1.12 -6.36
CA VAL A 557 12.87 2.07 -5.22
C VAL A 557 13.53 3.38 -5.60
N ILE A 558 14.70 3.28 -6.23
CA ILE A 558 15.53 4.38 -6.72
C ILE A 558 15.69 4.21 -8.23
N HIS A 559 15.22 5.18 -9.00
CA HIS A 559 15.34 5.19 -10.46
C HIS A 559 16.80 5.37 -10.85
N THR A 560 17.43 4.31 -11.36
CA THR A 560 18.84 4.34 -11.79
C THR A 560 19.09 5.39 -12.89
N GLY A 561 18.11 5.60 -13.77
CA GLY A 561 18.13 6.65 -14.79
C GLY A 561 18.19 8.07 -14.23
N ALA A 562 17.53 8.32 -13.08
CA ALA A 562 17.54 9.63 -12.43
C ALA A 562 18.91 9.95 -11.81
N LEU A 563 19.62 8.93 -11.30
CA LEU A 563 20.96 9.10 -10.74
C LEU A 563 22.05 9.28 -11.80
N THR A 564 21.86 8.67 -12.97
CA THR A 564 22.88 8.61 -14.03
C THR A 564 22.78 9.74 -15.04
N ASN A 565 21.57 10.27 -15.28
CA ASN A 565 21.33 11.33 -16.24
C ASN A 565 21.66 12.73 -15.66
N PRO A 566 22.61 13.48 -16.24
CA PRO A 566 22.95 14.84 -15.79
C PRO A 566 21.79 15.84 -15.83
N GLN A 567 20.81 15.63 -16.72
CA GLN A 567 19.67 16.54 -16.92
C GLN A 567 18.55 16.35 -15.88
N LEU A 568 18.55 15.23 -15.16
CA LEU A 568 17.53 14.90 -14.14
C LEU A 568 18.06 15.12 -12.72
N ARG A 569 19.17 15.87 -12.57
CA ARG A 569 19.84 16.07 -11.29
C ARG A 569 19.18 17.17 -10.46
N GLY A 570 18.62 16.74 -9.34
CA GLY A 570 18.18 17.59 -8.25
C GLY A 570 16.90 18.36 -8.56
N SER A 571 16.12 18.64 -7.53
CA SER A 571 14.99 19.55 -7.62
C SER A 571 15.34 20.96 -7.16
N GLU A 572 14.55 21.93 -7.61
CA GLU A 572 14.66 23.31 -7.13
C GLU A 572 14.33 23.44 -5.63
N ARG A 573 13.49 22.53 -5.12
CA ARG A 573 13.03 22.51 -3.73
C ARG A 573 13.13 21.11 -3.13
N PRO A 574 14.33 20.65 -2.75
CA PRO A 574 14.55 19.28 -2.25
C PRO A 574 13.77 18.92 -0.99
N MET A 575 13.33 19.91 -0.19
CA MET A 575 12.53 19.67 1.01
C MET A 575 11.03 19.53 0.73
N GLU A 576 10.55 19.92 -0.45
CA GLU A 576 9.14 19.83 -0.87
C GLU A 576 8.95 18.71 -1.91
N ASP A 577 9.83 18.68 -2.91
CA ASP A 577 9.75 17.79 -4.08
C ASP A 577 11.11 17.08 -4.29
N PRO A 578 11.54 16.20 -3.36
CA PRO A 578 12.83 15.52 -3.50
C PRO A 578 12.84 14.52 -4.65
N THR A 579 13.89 14.57 -5.47
CA THR A 579 14.23 13.52 -6.42
C THR A 579 15.10 12.45 -5.77
N ASP A 580 15.28 11.33 -6.47
CA ASP A 580 16.19 10.25 -6.04
C ASP A 580 17.65 10.73 -5.96
N TRP A 581 18.02 11.70 -6.78
CA TRP A 581 19.33 12.34 -6.72
C TRP A 581 19.47 13.19 -5.44
N ASP A 582 18.43 13.93 -5.07
CA ASP A 582 18.42 14.70 -3.83
C ASP A 582 18.50 13.81 -2.59
N LEU A 583 17.84 12.64 -2.61
CA LEU A 583 17.97 11.64 -1.55
C LEU A 583 19.44 11.22 -1.39
N LEU A 584 20.09 10.80 -2.48
CA LEU A 584 21.47 10.34 -2.42
C LEU A 584 22.39 11.44 -1.89
N GLN A 585 22.27 12.66 -2.41
CA GLN A 585 23.07 13.79 -1.94
C GLN A 585 22.81 14.14 -0.48
N ALA A 586 21.56 14.07 -0.03
CA ALA A 586 21.22 14.31 1.37
C ALA A 586 21.87 13.25 2.28
N CYS A 587 21.80 11.97 1.91
CA CYS A 587 22.46 10.89 2.66
C CYS A 587 23.98 11.11 2.77
N GLU A 588 24.65 11.44 1.66
CA GLU A 588 26.09 11.75 1.65
C GLU A 588 26.44 12.96 2.51
N GLN A 589 25.69 14.07 2.38
CA GLN A 589 25.89 15.27 3.18
C GLN A 589 25.71 15.01 4.67
N TRP A 590 24.71 14.19 5.03
CA TRP A 590 24.43 13.84 6.42
C TRP A 590 25.57 13.01 7.02
N LEU A 591 26.09 12.01 6.28
CA LEU A 591 27.22 11.19 6.71
C LEU A 591 28.50 12.01 6.86
N ALA A 592 28.78 12.89 5.90
CA ALA A 592 29.98 13.72 5.89
C ALA A 592 30.12 14.61 7.14
N VAL A 593 29.00 15.15 7.65
CA VAL A 593 29.01 15.96 8.88
C VAL A 593 28.76 15.13 10.16
N GLY A 594 28.24 13.92 10.02
CA GLY A 594 27.92 13.02 11.12
C GLY A 594 29.14 12.36 11.77
N GLY A 595 30.29 12.36 11.10
CA GLY A 595 31.53 11.74 11.58
C GLY A 595 31.48 10.20 11.58
N VAL A 596 30.58 9.61 10.78
CA VAL A 596 30.49 8.16 10.60
C VAL A 596 31.64 7.72 9.69
N GLN A 597 32.45 6.77 10.14
CA GLN A 597 33.56 6.22 9.36
C GLN A 597 33.06 5.29 8.25
N ASP A 598 33.73 5.25 7.10
CA ASP A 598 33.37 4.44 5.92
C ASP A 598 33.15 2.95 6.26
N ASN A 599 34.01 2.37 7.11
CA ASN A 599 33.88 0.98 7.54
C ASN A 599 32.57 0.71 8.29
N ARG A 600 32.07 1.68 9.07
CA ARG A 600 30.78 1.54 9.76
C ARG A 600 29.60 1.69 8.80
N ILE A 601 29.75 2.49 7.73
CA ILE A 601 28.72 2.62 6.69
C ILE A 601 28.50 1.26 6.00
N GLU A 602 29.57 0.53 5.70
CA GLU A 602 29.48 -0.81 5.12
C GLU A 602 28.86 -1.83 6.08
N GLU A 603 29.16 -1.74 7.38
CA GLU A 603 28.57 -2.58 8.41
C GLU A 603 27.05 -2.34 8.54
N TYR A 604 26.61 -1.08 8.61
CA TYR A 604 25.19 -0.71 8.70
C TYR A 604 24.40 -1.01 7.41
N ALA A 605 25.08 -1.12 6.26
CA ALA A 605 24.45 -1.49 5.00
C ALA A 605 24.19 -3.00 4.86
N GLN A 606 24.74 -3.84 5.74
CA GLN A 606 24.52 -5.28 5.67
C GLN A 606 23.06 -5.67 5.99
N PRO A 607 22.53 -6.76 5.41
CA PRO A 607 21.23 -7.28 5.78
C PRO A 607 21.22 -7.73 7.24
N VAL A 608 20.40 -7.10 8.06
CA VAL A 608 20.15 -7.50 9.46
C VAL A 608 18.67 -7.80 9.63
N GLU A 609 18.34 -8.66 10.60
CA GLU A 609 16.97 -8.95 11.01
C GLU A 609 16.27 -7.64 11.44
N SER A 610 15.03 -7.45 11.00
CA SER A 610 14.25 -6.26 11.36
C SER A 610 13.80 -6.38 12.81
N PRO A 611 13.81 -5.27 13.59
CA PRO A 611 13.22 -5.29 14.91
C PRO A 611 11.74 -5.68 14.84
N THR A 612 11.22 -6.33 15.89
CA THR A 612 9.83 -6.81 15.92
C THR A 612 8.87 -5.62 16.08
N ILE A 613 8.36 -5.10 14.96
CA ILE A 613 7.53 -3.90 14.87
C ILE A 613 6.06 -4.24 15.24
N THR A 614 5.72 -4.39 16.53
CA THR A 614 4.33 -4.68 16.97
C THR A 614 3.45 -3.42 17.01
N SER A 615 2.21 -3.47 16.52
CA SER A 615 1.25 -2.35 16.67
C SER A 615 1.06 -2.01 18.14
N LYS A 616 1.26 -0.73 18.52
CA LYS A 616 1.05 -0.30 19.92
C LYS A 616 -0.43 -0.50 20.29
N PRO A 617 -0.77 -1.33 21.29
CA PRO A 617 -2.14 -1.39 21.80
C PRO A 617 -2.52 0.00 22.34
N ILE A 618 -3.78 0.40 22.18
CA ILE A 618 -4.31 1.54 22.93
C ILE A 618 -4.39 1.09 24.39
N GLU A 619 -3.34 1.36 25.17
CA GLU A 619 -3.37 1.12 26.60
C GLU A 619 -4.29 2.13 27.27
N MET A 620 -5.24 1.62 28.04
CA MET A 620 -6.16 2.45 28.79
C MET A 620 -5.38 3.25 29.86
N PRO A 621 -5.57 4.58 29.94
CA PRO A 621 -4.87 5.41 30.93
C PRO A 621 -5.06 4.85 32.35
N GLN A 622 -4.02 4.88 33.18
CA GLN A 622 -4.08 4.33 34.56
C GLN A 622 -5.24 4.92 35.36
N ILE A 623 -5.53 6.21 35.19
CA ILE A 623 -6.69 6.86 35.85
C ILE A 623 -8.02 6.23 35.41
N ALA A 624 -8.16 5.85 34.14
CA ALA A 624 -9.36 5.18 33.65
C ALA A 624 -9.45 3.72 34.17
N ARG A 625 -8.31 3.04 34.33
CA ARG A 625 -8.25 1.73 35.00
C ARG A 625 -8.64 1.84 36.47
N ASP A 626 -8.10 2.81 37.21
CA ASP A 626 -8.40 3.04 38.63
C ASP A 626 -9.88 3.39 38.85
N ILE A 627 -10.47 4.17 37.94
CA ILE A 627 -11.91 4.49 37.97
C ILE A 627 -12.75 3.23 37.70
N LEU A 628 -12.37 2.39 36.74
CA LEU A 628 -13.08 1.14 36.43
C LEU A 628 -12.94 0.10 37.56
N ASP A 629 -11.76 -0.01 38.17
CA ASP A 629 -11.52 -0.85 39.34
C ASP A 629 -12.30 -0.35 40.56
N SER A 630 -12.38 0.97 40.76
CA SER A 630 -13.21 1.57 41.81
C SER A 630 -14.72 1.38 41.58
N ALA A 631 -15.13 1.21 40.32
CA ALA A 631 -16.50 0.87 39.92
C ALA A 631 -16.79 -0.65 39.94
N GLY A 632 -15.82 -1.48 40.36
CA GLY A 632 -15.97 -2.93 40.48
C GLY A 632 -15.92 -3.70 39.15
N ILE A 633 -15.44 -3.07 38.07
CA ILE A 633 -15.31 -3.68 36.74
C ILE A 633 -13.87 -4.17 36.58
N GLY A 634 -13.60 -5.39 37.06
CA GLY A 634 -12.29 -6.03 36.86
C GLY A 634 -12.10 -6.47 35.41
N LEU A 635 -11.16 -5.85 34.71
CA LEU A 635 -10.78 -6.27 33.36
C LEU A 635 -9.70 -7.37 33.41
N PRO A 636 -9.68 -8.32 32.45
CA PRO A 636 -8.65 -9.35 32.39
C PRO A 636 -7.26 -8.70 32.22
N SER A 637 -6.29 -9.15 33.02
CA SER A 637 -4.89 -8.80 32.82
C SER A 637 -4.38 -9.39 31.50
N PHE A 638 -3.86 -8.53 30.62
CA PHE A 638 -3.04 -8.92 29.47
C PHE A 638 -1.57 -8.73 29.79
#